data_AF-A0AB36SQK7-F1
#
_entry.id   AF-A0AB36SQK7-F1
#
_cell.length_a   1.000
_cell.length_b   1.000
_cell.length_c   1.000
_cell.angle_alpha   90.00
_cell.angle_beta   90.00
_cell.angle_gamma   90.00
#
_symmetry.space_group_name_H-M   'P 1'
#
loop_
_entity.id
_entity.type
_entity.pdbx_description
1 polymer ?
#
loop_
_entity_poly.entity_id
_entity_poly.type
_entity_poly.pdbx_seq_one_letter_code
_entity_poly.pdbx_strand_id
1 'polypeptide(L)'
;MNVVTVTDIAGNTEILTGFPTITRVRRVNGEKGISFIVYPTVENTHSFPLVQEESKIEFDGEVYIVKHLTERTIESKFYKRVECVHEFYVNMLNKQQYKVHNGSMTFRDAVDFVFEGTGYQTAIIDPFYAEDFQEFGKENRLALLKKMLERYKAEISVRGNLASFKEKIGEDTDFQFRYNYNIKTFERDIDTKPLATYIRGYGKDGLEREYTSPNVHKFGLNEADSIDDERYTTIEGLDKALKENLQDTPVVSMTIDFIDLRKAGYPYNVPNEGDRVLLIYEPMNIDIETRIMEIEEVFNAKLEPIACRVTLANYKKSFGGTLFQTVQKAMSGIVNEDGKIKYNALDEGVKRASEAIKNAQTELTFENGILAINPEDRNNLVALNSAGLGVSQDGGRTFKEALTYKGFVASVGVVGQFEANNIKVGPGTFFEEGYNPFEVSNRLDTLIDNLSEDNVITVIEKQFLSAEWVKIQNEFSSTMQIAAGYWKPEEKIFERDMYTQRYEELKNFLTVEHDENNKAAILSPSNMIKDSVINGDRYKSCLTNYFESRNKMNELIMFRTKEIADTAQKNVDEVTNHIVYKVEIRSTNGTTFKNGQISTELEARVYHGATDVTDITNFIYKWTRKSADSLGDTTWNKTHENAGNKVAITNLDVNIRATFACEIRKL
;
A
#
# COMPACT_ATOMS: atom_id res chain seq x y z
N MET A 1 -16.84 -28.04 -4.63
CA MET A 1 -15.62 -27.35 -4.17
C MET A 1 -15.05 -26.63 -5.37
N ASN A 2 -14.91 -25.31 -5.32
CA ASN A 2 -14.11 -24.62 -6.32
C ASN A 2 -12.66 -25.01 -6.08
N VAL A 3 -11.98 -25.50 -7.11
CA VAL A 3 -10.57 -25.88 -7.07
C VAL A 3 -9.84 -25.09 -8.15
N VAL A 4 -8.55 -24.88 -7.96
CA VAL A 4 -7.66 -24.33 -8.99
C VAL A 4 -6.86 -25.48 -9.54
N THR A 5 -6.75 -25.59 -10.86
CA THR A 5 -5.94 -26.62 -11.49
C THR A 5 -4.83 -25.99 -12.31
N VAL A 6 -3.73 -26.72 -12.45
CA VAL A 6 -2.64 -26.41 -13.37
C VAL A 6 -2.54 -27.54 -14.39
N THR A 7 -2.45 -27.17 -15.66
CA THR A 7 -2.19 -28.10 -16.76
C THR A 7 -0.93 -27.67 -17.50
N ASP A 8 0.07 -28.54 -17.55
CA ASP A 8 1.30 -28.26 -18.30
C ASP A 8 1.09 -28.39 -19.82
N ILE A 9 2.12 -28.09 -20.60
CA ILE A 9 2.08 -28.18 -22.07
C ILE A 9 1.89 -29.62 -22.56
N ALA A 10 2.30 -30.61 -21.76
CA ALA A 10 2.13 -32.04 -22.07
C ALA A 10 0.70 -32.53 -21.79
N GLY A 11 -0.16 -31.71 -21.18
CA GLY A 11 -1.54 -32.04 -20.84
C GLY A 11 -1.70 -32.75 -19.50
N ASN A 12 -0.67 -32.78 -18.66
CA ASN A 12 -0.77 -33.28 -17.29
C ASN A 12 -1.50 -32.25 -16.43
N THR A 13 -2.61 -32.65 -15.82
CA THR A 13 -3.44 -31.76 -14.99
C THR A 13 -3.40 -32.20 -13.53
N GLU A 14 -3.13 -31.24 -12.63
CA GLU A 14 -3.17 -31.45 -11.19
C GLU A 14 -3.89 -30.32 -10.48
N ILE A 15 -4.35 -30.57 -9.26
CA ILE A 15 -4.88 -29.52 -8.39
C ILE A 15 -3.72 -28.64 -7.94
N LEU A 16 -3.81 -27.35 -8.23
CA LEU A 16 -2.83 -26.37 -7.77
C LEU A 16 -3.07 -26.09 -6.29
N THR A 17 -2.01 -26.25 -5.48
CA THR A 17 -1.99 -25.91 -4.05
C THR A 17 -0.68 -25.21 -3.69
N GLY A 18 -0.58 -24.66 -2.47
CA GLY A 18 0.62 -23.96 -2.00
C GLY A 18 0.73 -22.50 -2.44
N PHE A 19 -0.35 -21.92 -2.97
CA PHE A 19 -0.50 -20.47 -3.09
C PHE A 19 -1.26 -19.91 -1.88
N PRO A 20 -0.80 -18.80 -1.27
CA PRO A 20 -1.53 -18.17 -0.17
C PRO A 20 -2.75 -17.39 -0.68
N THR A 21 -2.59 -16.72 -1.83
CA THR A 21 -3.60 -15.88 -2.46
C THR A 21 -3.50 -15.94 -3.98
N ILE A 22 -4.62 -15.65 -4.64
CA ILE A 22 -4.70 -15.34 -6.07
C ILE A 22 -5.30 -13.95 -6.21
N THR A 23 -4.63 -13.08 -6.97
CA THR A 23 -5.17 -11.77 -7.36
C THR A 23 -5.74 -11.88 -8.77
N ARG A 24 -6.98 -11.44 -8.99
CA ARG A 24 -7.62 -11.34 -10.30
C ARG A 24 -7.88 -9.90 -10.66
N VAL A 25 -7.54 -9.51 -11.88
CA VAL A 25 -7.87 -8.19 -12.45
C VAL A 25 -8.80 -8.36 -13.63
N ARG A 26 -9.85 -7.53 -13.69
CA ARG A 26 -10.81 -7.42 -14.79
C ARG A 26 -11.02 -5.96 -15.15
N ARG A 27 -11.19 -5.66 -16.45
CA ARG A 27 -11.29 -4.29 -16.97
C ARG A 27 -12.31 -4.22 -18.10
N VAL A 28 -13.01 -3.10 -18.23
CA VAL A 28 -13.81 -2.79 -19.42
C VAL A 28 -12.88 -2.66 -20.63
N ASN A 29 -13.09 -3.47 -21.66
CA ASN A 29 -12.23 -3.62 -22.85
C ASN A 29 -10.75 -3.94 -22.57
N GLY A 30 -10.33 -4.08 -21.32
CA GLY A 30 -8.95 -4.35 -20.95
C GLY A 30 -8.68 -5.83 -20.75
N GLU A 31 -7.43 -6.14 -20.42
CA GLU A 31 -7.02 -7.50 -20.11
C GLU A 31 -7.67 -8.03 -18.83
N LYS A 32 -7.99 -9.32 -18.89
CA LYS A 32 -8.33 -10.14 -17.73
C LYS A 32 -7.13 -11.03 -17.42
N GLY A 33 -6.70 -11.04 -16.16
CA GLY A 33 -5.52 -11.77 -15.74
C GLY A 33 -5.59 -12.20 -14.28
N ILE A 34 -4.73 -13.15 -13.93
CA ILE A 34 -4.49 -13.55 -12.54
C ILE A 34 -3.00 -13.53 -12.23
N SER A 35 -2.67 -13.27 -10.97
CA SER A 35 -1.32 -13.40 -10.46
C SER A 35 -1.31 -14.05 -9.09
N PHE A 36 -0.25 -14.82 -8.81
CA PHE A 36 -0.08 -15.50 -7.53
C PHE A 36 1.39 -15.86 -7.29
N ILE A 37 1.66 -16.23 -6.04
CA ILE A 37 2.93 -16.83 -5.63
C ILE A 37 2.64 -18.28 -5.27
N VAL A 38 3.45 -19.22 -5.73
CA VAL A 38 3.37 -20.62 -5.32
C VAL A 38 4.65 -21.03 -4.61
N TYR A 39 4.50 -21.57 -3.40
CA TYR A 39 5.59 -22.08 -2.57
C TYR A 39 5.69 -23.59 -2.70
N PRO A 40 6.90 -24.18 -2.67
CA PRO A 40 7.07 -25.63 -2.66
C PRO A 40 6.74 -26.19 -1.27
N THR A 41 5.68 -26.98 -1.18
CA THR A 41 5.27 -27.73 0.01
C THR A 41 5.39 -29.23 -0.25
N VAL A 42 5.30 -30.04 0.80
CA VAL A 42 5.27 -31.50 0.64
C VAL A 42 4.02 -31.94 -0.12
N GLU A 43 2.91 -31.25 0.13
CA GLU A 43 1.59 -31.52 -0.43
C GLU A 43 1.53 -31.22 -1.93
N ASN A 44 2.24 -30.19 -2.42
CA ASN A 44 2.17 -29.76 -3.82
C ASN A 44 3.34 -30.23 -4.69
N THR A 45 4.08 -31.25 -4.24
CA THR A 45 5.21 -31.85 -5.00
C THR A 45 4.83 -32.32 -6.41
N HIS A 46 3.57 -32.68 -6.62
CA HIS A 46 3.00 -33.10 -7.90
C HIS A 46 2.61 -31.91 -8.80
N SER A 47 2.06 -30.82 -8.25
CA SER A 47 1.55 -29.68 -9.02
C SER A 47 2.58 -28.55 -9.20
N PHE A 48 3.51 -28.35 -8.25
CA PHE A 48 4.51 -27.28 -8.29
C PHE A 48 5.42 -27.34 -9.53
N PRO A 49 5.88 -28.53 -9.99
CA PRO A 49 6.64 -28.63 -11.23
C PRO A 49 5.82 -28.27 -12.47
N LEU A 50 4.50 -28.45 -12.46
CA LEU A 50 3.62 -28.15 -13.60
C LEU A 50 3.40 -26.66 -13.82
N VAL A 51 3.70 -25.82 -12.82
CA VAL A 51 3.62 -24.36 -12.97
C VAL A 51 4.84 -23.87 -13.75
N GLN A 52 4.74 -23.87 -15.07
CA GLN A 52 5.80 -23.46 -16.00
C GLN A 52 5.27 -22.41 -16.97
N GLU A 53 6.14 -21.88 -17.83
CA GLU A 53 5.74 -21.03 -18.95
C GLU A 53 4.66 -21.74 -19.80
N GLU A 54 3.69 -20.98 -20.30
CA GLU A 54 2.56 -21.48 -21.11
C GLU A 54 1.63 -22.50 -20.42
N SER A 55 1.84 -22.79 -19.13
CA SER A 55 0.93 -23.66 -18.38
C SER A 55 -0.45 -23.00 -18.25
N LYS A 56 -1.50 -23.82 -18.25
CA LYS A 56 -2.87 -23.37 -18.09
C LYS A 56 -3.27 -23.43 -16.62
N ILE A 57 -3.78 -22.32 -16.10
CA ILE A 57 -4.36 -22.22 -14.77
C ILE A 57 -5.87 -22.07 -14.93
N GLU A 58 -6.64 -23.05 -14.44
CA GLU A 58 -8.09 -22.95 -14.41
C GLU A 58 -8.53 -22.38 -13.06
N PHE A 59 -9.23 -21.25 -13.10
CA PHE A 59 -9.70 -20.55 -11.91
C PHE A 59 -11.08 -19.94 -12.19
N ASP A 60 -12.05 -20.24 -11.32
CA ASP A 60 -13.43 -19.72 -11.40
C ASP A 60 -14.12 -20.00 -12.76
N GLY A 61 -13.90 -21.21 -13.30
CA GLY A 61 -14.49 -21.66 -14.57
C GLY A 61 -13.85 -21.06 -15.82
N GLU A 62 -12.71 -20.36 -15.66
CA GLU A 62 -11.99 -19.75 -16.77
C GLU A 62 -10.53 -20.19 -16.81
N VAL A 63 -9.96 -20.13 -18.01
CA VAL A 63 -8.60 -20.57 -18.27
C VAL A 63 -7.67 -19.38 -18.48
N TYR A 64 -6.56 -19.37 -17.76
CA TYR A 64 -5.51 -18.38 -17.83
C TYR A 64 -4.20 -19.06 -18.23
N ILE A 65 -3.39 -18.41 -19.06
CA ILE A 65 -2.12 -18.95 -19.56
C ILE A 65 -0.97 -18.22 -18.88
N VAL A 66 -0.02 -18.94 -18.30
CA VAL A 66 1.20 -18.37 -17.71
C VAL A 66 2.02 -17.69 -18.80
N LYS A 67 2.22 -16.37 -18.67
CA LYS A 67 3.02 -15.56 -19.62
C LYS A 67 4.28 -14.99 -19.02
N HIS A 68 4.35 -14.89 -17.70
CA HIS A 68 5.55 -14.48 -17.01
C HIS A 68 5.68 -15.25 -15.70
N LEU A 69 6.88 -15.77 -15.48
CA LEU A 69 7.26 -16.55 -14.31
C LEU A 69 8.62 -16.06 -13.81
N THR A 70 8.72 -15.80 -12.50
CA THR A 70 9.98 -15.49 -11.83
C THR A 70 10.23 -16.50 -10.74
N GLU A 71 11.39 -17.13 -10.74
CA GLU A 71 11.84 -18.03 -9.69
C GLU A 71 12.76 -17.30 -8.71
N ARG A 72 12.56 -17.51 -7.40
CA ARG A 72 13.42 -16.93 -6.36
C ARG A 72 13.72 -17.95 -5.27
N THR A 73 14.97 -17.98 -4.83
CA THR A 73 15.46 -18.89 -3.79
C THR A 73 15.15 -18.37 -2.39
N ILE A 74 14.77 -19.29 -1.50
CA ILE A 74 14.75 -19.13 -0.04
C ILE A 74 15.50 -20.36 0.51
N GLU A 75 16.66 -20.13 1.12
CA GLU A 75 17.58 -21.19 1.57
C GLU A 75 17.90 -22.24 0.48
N SER A 76 17.39 -23.48 0.65
CA SER A 76 17.58 -24.65 -0.24
C SER A 76 16.41 -24.92 -1.18
N LYS A 77 15.35 -24.10 -1.12
CA LYS A 77 14.15 -24.20 -1.96
C LYS A 77 13.97 -22.92 -2.77
N PHE A 78 13.04 -22.94 -3.73
CA PHE A 78 12.66 -21.75 -4.48
C PHE A 78 11.15 -21.67 -4.64
N TYR A 79 10.61 -20.46 -4.73
CA TYR A 79 9.20 -20.22 -5.01
C TYR A 79 9.05 -19.55 -6.38
N LYS A 80 7.84 -19.60 -6.95
CA LYS A 80 7.52 -19.03 -8.26
C LYS A 80 6.53 -17.88 -8.09
N ARG A 81 6.81 -16.72 -8.70
CA ARG A 81 5.83 -15.65 -8.93
C ARG A 81 5.30 -15.81 -10.34
N VAL A 82 3.99 -15.81 -10.49
CA VAL A 82 3.32 -16.21 -11.72
C VAL A 82 2.34 -15.13 -12.14
N GLU A 83 2.40 -14.71 -13.39
CA GLU A 83 1.43 -13.81 -14.03
C GLU A 83 0.82 -14.54 -15.23
N CYS A 84 -0.52 -14.60 -15.23
CA CYS A 84 -1.29 -15.30 -16.24
C CYS A 84 -2.28 -14.35 -16.92
N VAL A 85 -2.50 -14.57 -18.20
CA VAL A 85 -3.45 -13.82 -19.03
C VAL A 85 -4.57 -14.76 -19.46
N HIS A 86 -5.82 -14.28 -19.43
CA HIS A 86 -6.97 -15.05 -19.86
C HIS A 86 -6.80 -15.58 -21.30
N GLU A 87 -7.13 -16.85 -21.53
CA GLU A 87 -6.84 -17.61 -22.76
C GLU A 87 -7.36 -16.91 -24.02
N PHE A 88 -8.51 -16.23 -23.94
CA PHE A 88 -9.04 -15.40 -25.02
C PHE A 88 -7.99 -14.45 -25.63
N TYR A 89 -7.35 -13.63 -24.80
CA TYR A 89 -6.42 -12.61 -25.30
C TYR A 89 -5.15 -13.24 -25.87
N VAL A 90 -4.68 -14.33 -25.26
CA VAL A 90 -3.53 -15.10 -25.76
C VAL A 90 -3.83 -15.71 -27.13
N ASN A 91 -5.00 -16.32 -27.30
CA ASN A 91 -5.41 -16.93 -28.58
C ASN A 91 -5.59 -15.88 -29.68
N MET A 92 -6.14 -14.71 -29.35
CA MET A 92 -6.30 -13.60 -30.28
C MET A 92 -4.94 -12.99 -30.66
N LEU A 93 -4.00 -12.89 -29.73
CA LEU A 93 -2.64 -12.40 -30.00
C LEU A 93 -1.86 -13.37 -30.90
N ASN A 94 -1.99 -14.66 -30.66
CA ASN A 94 -1.20 -15.69 -31.35
C ASN A 94 -1.70 -15.99 -32.78
N LYS A 95 -2.80 -15.36 -33.23
CA LYS A 95 -3.36 -15.52 -34.58
C LYS A 95 -3.17 -14.24 -35.40
N GLN A 96 -2.76 -14.39 -36.66
CA GLN A 96 -2.54 -13.29 -37.58
C GLN A 96 -3.72 -13.13 -38.55
N GLN A 97 -3.96 -11.90 -39.01
CA GLN A 97 -4.80 -11.61 -40.17
C GLN A 97 -3.92 -11.07 -41.29
N TYR A 98 -3.81 -11.82 -42.39
CA TYR A 98 -2.95 -11.46 -43.51
C TYR A 98 -3.64 -10.57 -44.54
N LYS A 99 -4.97 -10.62 -44.60
CA LYS A 99 -5.77 -9.75 -45.46
C LYS A 99 -5.67 -8.31 -44.94
N VAL A 100 -5.89 -7.35 -45.82
CA VAL A 100 -5.97 -5.92 -45.50
C VAL A 100 -7.27 -5.39 -46.05
N HIS A 101 -7.97 -4.58 -45.26
CA HIS A 101 -9.14 -3.82 -45.67
C HIS A 101 -8.82 -2.32 -45.76
N ASN A 102 -9.41 -1.67 -46.77
CA ASN A 102 -9.37 -0.23 -46.96
C ASN A 102 -10.77 0.28 -47.32
N GLY A 103 -11.14 1.43 -46.76
CA GLY A 103 -12.45 2.06 -46.94
C GLY A 103 -13.49 1.63 -45.91
N SER A 104 -14.74 1.93 -46.22
CA SER A 104 -15.85 1.74 -45.29
C SER A 104 -16.09 0.26 -44.98
N MET A 105 -16.33 -0.04 -43.71
CA MET A 105 -16.62 -1.38 -43.23
C MET A 105 -17.78 -1.33 -42.23
N THR A 106 -18.73 -2.26 -42.34
CA THR A 106 -19.76 -2.41 -41.30
C THR A 106 -19.16 -3.05 -40.05
N PHE A 107 -19.75 -2.82 -38.88
CA PHE A 107 -19.27 -3.46 -37.66
C PHE A 107 -19.31 -4.99 -37.73
N ARG A 108 -20.31 -5.57 -38.41
CA ARG A 108 -20.39 -7.02 -38.62
C ARG A 108 -19.22 -7.53 -39.45
N ASP A 109 -18.91 -6.88 -40.58
CA ASP A 109 -17.79 -7.26 -41.43
C ASP A 109 -16.45 -7.11 -40.67
N ALA A 110 -16.33 -6.09 -39.83
CA ALA A 110 -15.15 -5.89 -38.98
C ALA A 110 -14.95 -7.04 -37.98
N VAL A 111 -16.03 -7.40 -37.27
CA VAL A 111 -16.03 -8.52 -36.33
C VAL A 111 -15.71 -9.82 -37.06
N ASP A 112 -16.34 -10.09 -38.21
CA ASP A 112 -16.07 -11.30 -38.99
C ASP A 112 -14.62 -11.32 -39.49
N PHE A 113 -14.09 -10.19 -39.97
CA PHE A 113 -12.72 -10.05 -40.41
C PHE A 113 -11.71 -10.32 -39.29
N VAL A 114 -11.96 -9.83 -38.07
CA VAL A 114 -11.10 -10.03 -36.90
C VAL A 114 -11.18 -11.47 -36.38
N PHE A 115 -12.38 -12.05 -36.32
CA PHE A 115 -12.64 -13.36 -35.70
C PHE A 115 -12.56 -14.55 -36.67
N GLU A 116 -12.41 -14.33 -37.98
CA GLU A 116 -12.22 -15.37 -38.99
C GLU A 116 -11.13 -16.38 -38.56
N GLY A 117 -11.50 -17.66 -38.42
CA GLY A 117 -10.57 -18.74 -38.06
C GLY A 117 -10.07 -18.71 -36.61
N THR A 118 -10.61 -17.86 -35.74
CA THR A 118 -10.21 -17.80 -34.32
C THR A 118 -10.81 -18.94 -33.50
N GLY A 119 -12.01 -19.40 -33.85
CA GLY A 119 -12.76 -20.43 -33.11
C GLY A 119 -13.79 -19.87 -32.13
N TYR A 120 -13.74 -18.56 -31.85
CA TYR A 120 -14.70 -17.87 -31.00
C TYR A 120 -15.98 -17.52 -31.76
N GLN A 121 -17.11 -17.62 -31.08
CA GLN A 121 -18.41 -17.16 -31.57
C GLN A 121 -18.58 -15.67 -31.26
N THR A 122 -19.32 -14.96 -32.11
CA THR A 122 -19.53 -13.52 -31.96
C THR A 122 -21.01 -13.16 -31.95
N ALA A 123 -21.40 -12.30 -31.00
CA ALA A 123 -22.74 -11.72 -30.90
C ALA A 123 -22.64 -10.19 -30.89
N ILE A 124 -23.42 -9.54 -31.75
CA ILE A 124 -23.52 -8.08 -31.81
C ILE A 124 -24.90 -7.73 -31.27
N ILE A 125 -24.93 -7.03 -30.14
CA ILE A 125 -26.18 -6.78 -29.40
C ILE A 125 -26.76 -5.41 -29.80
N ASP A 126 -25.91 -4.39 -29.90
CA ASP A 126 -26.31 -3.02 -30.22
C ASP A 126 -26.00 -2.65 -31.68
N PRO A 127 -26.71 -1.65 -32.24
CA PRO A 127 -26.43 -1.17 -33.58
C PRO A 127 -25.16 -0.32 -33.63
N PHE A 128 -24.34 -0.53 -34.64
CA PHE A 128 -23.14 0.26 -34.93
C PHE A 128 -23.16 0.75 -36.37
N TYR A 129 -22.81 2.02 -36.57
CA TYR A 129 -22.65 2.58 -37.92
C TYR A 129 -21.36 2.08 -38.57
N ALA A 130 -21.32 2.11 -39.91
CA ALA A 130 -20.11 1.77 -40.65
C ALA A 130 -19.02 2.83 -40.44
N GLU A 131 -17.77 2.40 -40.42
CA GLU A 131 -16.60 3.24 -40.19
C GLU A 131 -15.54 2.99 -41.26
N ASP A 132 -14.74 4.00 -41.57
CA ASP A 132 -13.66 3.91 -42.56
C ASP A 132 -12.35 3.42 -41.93
N PHE A 133 -11.69 2.49 -42.61
CA PHE A 133 -10.39 1.97 -42.24
C PHE A 133 -9.35 2.22 -43.33
N GLN A 134 -8.10 2.44 -42.91
CA GLN A 134 -6.94 2.41 -43.78
C GLN A 134 -5.96 1.38 -43.24
N GLU A 135 -5.46 0.53 -44.12
CA GLU A 135 -4.52 -0.55 -43.83
C GLU A 135 -4.94 -1.45 -42.67
N PHE A 136 -6.24 -1.72 -42.51
CA PHE A 136 -6.74 -2.56 -41.43
C PHE A 136 -6.49 -4.05 -41.74
N GLY A 137 -5.43 -4.60 -41.16
CA GLY A 137 -4.97 -5.96 -41.44
C GLY A 137 -3.48 -6.11 -41.18
N LYS A 138 -2.89 -7.23 -41.62
CA LYS A 138 -1.45 -7.56 -41.44
C LYS A 138 -0.95 -7.46 -39.99
N GLU A 139 -1.83 -7.73 -39.04
CA GLU A 139 -1.57 -7.67 -37.61
C GLU A 139 -2.19 -8.88 -36.91
N ASN A 140 -1.83 -9.06 -35.63
CA ASN A 140 -2.47 -10.07 -34.81
C ASN A 140 -3.93 -9.69 -34.52
N ARG A 141 -4.79 -10.71 -34.26
CA ARG A 141 -6.23 -10.47 -34.07
C ARG A 141 -6.52 -9.59 -32.87
N LEU A 142 -5.69 -9.63 -31.83
CA LEU A 142 -5.87 -8.79 -30.64
C LEU A 142 -5.64 -7.31 -30.94
N ALA A 143 -4.62 -6.97 -31.73
CA ALA A 143 -4.36 -5.61 -32.18
C ALA A 143 -5.47 -5.07 -33.10
N LEU A 144 -5.98 -5.92 -34.00
CA LEU A 144 -7.11 -5.55 -34.86
C LEU A 144 -8.41 -5.41 -34.07
N LEU A 145 -8.66 -6.29 -33.09
CA LEU A 145 -9.77 -6.18 -32.15
C LEU A 145 -9.73 -4.84 -31.41
N LYS A 146 -8.57 -4.46 -30.88
CA LYS A 146 -8.35 -3.16 -30.22
C LYS A 146 -8.72 -1.99 -31.13
N LYS A 147 -8.15 -1.94 -32.34
CA LYS A 147 -8.44 -0.91 -33.34
C LYS A 147 -9.92 -0.84 -33.72
N MET A 148 -10.56 -2.00 -33.84
CA MET A 148 -12.00 -2.10 -34.13
C MET A 148 -12.83 -1.53 -32.98
N LEU A 149 -12.63 -1.98 -31.74
CA LEU A 149 -13.36 -1.48 -30.57
C LEU A 149 -13.18 0.05 -30.41
N GLU A 150 -11.96 0.55 -30.62
CA GLU A 150 -11.63 1.99 -30.58
C GLU A 150 -12.36 2.82 -31.63
N ARG A 151 -12.45 2.28 -32.86
CA ARG A 151 -13.05 2.97 -34.01
C ARG A 151 -14.56 3.06 -33.85
N TYR A 152 -15.20 1.93 -33.57
CA TYR A 152 -16.65 1.83 -33.45
C TYR A 152 -17.19 2.25 -32.07
N LYS A 153 -16.31 2.59 -31.12
CA LYS A 153 -16.66 2.86 -29.71
C LYS A 153 -17.44 1.70 -29.08
N ALA A 154 -17.09 0.49 -29.48
CA ALA A 154 -17.73 -0.73 -29.02
C ALA A 154 -16.99 -1.28 -27.79
N GLU A 155 -17.72 -2.06 -27.00
CA GLU A 155 -17.21 -2.77 -25.85
C GLU A 155 -17.47 -4.27 -25.95
N ILE A 156 -16.54 -5.07 -25.44
CA ILE A 156 -16.56 -6.53 -25.53
C ILE A 156 -16.70 -7.15 -24.14
N SER A 157 -17.53 -8.19 -24.05
CA SER A 157 -17.53 -9.15 -22.95
C SER A 157 -17.28 -10.55 -23.50
N VAL A 158 -16.47 -11.35 -22.79
CA VAL A 158 -16.13 -12.72 -23.20
C VAL A 158 -16.60 -13.67 -22.11
N ARG A 159 -17.40 -14.67 -22.49
CA ARG A 159 -17.86 -15.74 -21.61
C ARG A 159 -17.67 -17.08 -22.32
N GLY A 160 -16.73 -17.88 -21.81
CA GLY A 160 -16.33 -19.12 -22.48
C GLY A 160 -15.89 -18.84 -23.92
N ASN A 161 -16.60 -19.41 -24.90
CA ASN A 161 -16.29 -19.26 -26.32
C ASN A 161 -17.07 -18.13 -27.03
N LEU A 162 -17.89 -17.36 -26.31
CA LEU A 162 -18.71 -16.30 -26.89
C LEU A 162 -18.14 -14.90 -26.58
N ALA A 163 -17.82 -14.15 -27.62
CA ALA A 163 -17.50 -12.73 -27.58
C ALA A 163 -18.76 -11.90 -27.93
N SER A 164 -19.26 -11.12 -26.98
CA SER A 164 -20.44 -10.26 -27.16
C SER A 164 -20.04 -8.80 -27.21
N PHE A 165 -20.58 -8.07 -28.18
CA PHE A 165 -20.29 -6.67 -28.44
C PHE A 165 -21.50 -5.78 -28.17
N LYS A 166 -21.30 -4.72 -27.40
CA LYS A 166 -22.29 -3.71 -27.01
C LYS A 166 -21.70 -2.31 -27.18
N GLU A 167 -22.53 -1.27 -27.26
CA GLU A 167 -22.04 0.11 -27.18
C GLU A 167 -21.42 0.34 -25.79
N LYS A 168 -22.08 -0.17 -24.75
CA LYS A 168 -21.58 -0.20 -23.37
C LYS A 168 -21.96 -1.51 -22.68
N ILE A 169 -20.98 -2.17 -22.07
CA ILE A 169 -21.20 -3.34 -21.19
C ILE A 169 -21.54 -2.91 -19.75
N GLY A 170 -22.00 -3.86 -18.95
CA GLY A 170 -22.46 -3.61 -17.58
C GLY A 170 -23.91 -3.18 -17.52
N GLU A 171 -24.44 -3.18 -16.30
CA GLU A 171 -25.86 -2.90 -16.02
C GLU A 171 -25.99 -1.70 -15.07
N ASP A 172 -27.17 -1.08 -15.06
CA ASP A 172 -27.52 -0.11 -14.03
C ASP A 172 -27.89 -0.88 -12.75
N THR A 173 -27.07 -0.72 -11.70
CA THR A 173 -27.23 -1.48 -10.47
C THR A 173 -27.71 -0.60 -9.32
N ASP A 174 -28.48 -1.19 -8.40
CA ASP A 174 -28.82 -0.54 -7.12
C ASP A 174 -27.65 -0.58 -6.11
N PHE A 175 -26.48 -1.09 -6.52
CA PHE A 175 -25.31 -1.17 -5.66
C PHE A 175 -24.73 0.22 -5.42
N GLN A 176 -24.38 0.51 -4.15
CA GLN A 176 -23.87 1.81 -3.74
C GLN A 176 -22.54 1.63 -3.01
N PHE A 177 -21.55 2.43 -3.41
CA PHE A 177 -20.36 2.67 -2.61
C PHE A 177 -20.64 3.82 -1.65
N ARG A 178 -20.62 3.57 -0.34
CA ARG A 178 -20.99 4.56 0.67
C ARG A 178 -19.98 4.64 1.82
N TYR A 179 -19.59 5.87 2.14
CA TYR A 179 -18.75 6.20 3.30
C TYR A 179 -19.42 5.77 4.61
N ASN A 180 -18.61 5.29 5.57
CA ASN A 180 -19.07 4.66 6.83
C ASN A 180 -20.01 3.45 6.66
N TYR A 181 -20.09 2.86 5.47
CA TYR A 181 -20.87 1.65 5.21
C TYR A 181 -20.01 0.52 4.66
N ASN A 182 -19.72 0.54 3.36
CA ASN A 182 -18.96 -0.53 2.70
C ASN A 182 -17.59 -0.07 2.20
N ILE A 183 -17.31 1.23 2.11
CA ILE A 183 -15.99 1.76 1.74
C ILE A 183 -15.02 1.61 2.93
N LYS A 184 -13.86 1.00 2.70
CA LYS A 184 -12.73 0.98 3.64
C LYS A 184 -11.78 2.14 3.40
N THR A 185 -11.37 2.29 2.14
CA THR A 185 -10.47 3.36 1.72
C THR A 185 -10.96 3.94 0.41
N PHE A 186 -10.75 5.25 0.25
CA PHE A 186 -11.11 6.01 -0.92
C PHE A 186 -9.92 6.86 -1.35
N GLU A 187 -9.54 6.73 -2.61
CA GLU A 187 -8.51 7.53 -3.24
C GLU A 187 -9.10 8.23 -4.45
N ARG A 188 -8.80 9.53 -4.62
CA ARG A 188 -9.16 10.30 -5.81
C ARG A 188 -7.89 10.88 -6.42
N ASP A 189 -7.52 10.38 -7.59
CA ASP A 189 -6.44 10.90 -8.41
C ASP A 189 -6.98 11.90 -9.44
N ILE A 190 -6.30 13.04 -9.56
CA ILE A 190 -6.67 14.11 -10.51
C ILE A 190 -5.43 14.45 -11.33
N ASP A 191 -5.43 14.05 -12.60
CA ASP A 191 -4.34 14.32 -13.54
C ASP A 191 -4.72 15.44 -14.52
N THR A 192 -3.93 16.51 -14.52
CA THR A 192 -4.05 17.62 -15.48
C THR A 192 -2.93 17.65 -16.51
N LYS A 193 -2.01 16.68 -16.52
CA LYS A 193 -0.98 16.59 -17.57
C LYS A 193 -1.55 16.54 -18.99
N PRO A 194 -2.64 15.81 -19.28
CA PRO A 194 -3.23 15.82 -20.62
C PRO A 194 -4.22 16.98 -20.86
N LEU A 195 -4.43 17.88 -19.89
CA LEU A 195 -5.43 18.94 -19.99
C LEU A 195 -5.01 19.96 -21.05
N ALA A 196 -5.80 20.10 -22.10
CA ALA A 196 -5.62 21.12 -23.13
C ALA A 196 -6.97 21.75 -23.50
N THR A 197 -6.96 23.01 -23.90
CA THR A 197 -8.16 23.79 -24.24
C THR A 197 -8.18 24.21 -25.71
N TYR A 198 -7.16 23.86 -26.49
CA TYR A 198 -7.05 24.15 -27.91
C TYR A 198 -6.38 22.98 -28.65
N ILE A 199 -6.81 22.70 -29.88
CA ILE A 199 -6.24 21.66 -30.74
C ILE A 199 -6.38 22.05 -32.22
N ARG A 200 -5.40 21.66 -33.04
CA ARG A 200 -5.44 21.75 -34.51
C ARG A 200 -5.45 20.37 -35.15
N GLY A 201 -6.02 20.29 -36.35
CA GLY A 201 -6.17 19.04 -37.09
C GLY A 201 -5.97 19.26 -38.58
N TYR A 202 -5.33 18.29 -39.21
CA TYR A 202 -5.08 18.22 -40.65
C TYR A 202 -5.68 16.92 -41.19
N GLY A 203 -6.41 17.02 -42.29
CA GLY A 203 -7.05 15.93 -43.00
C GLY A 203 -6.63 15.90 -44.47
N LYS A 204 -7.37 15.13 -45.28
CA LYS A 204 -7.05 14.93 -46.69
C LYS A 204 -7.07 16.24 -47.49
N ASP A 205 -6.27 16.31 -48.54
CA ASP A 205 -6.27 17.39 -49.54
C ASP A 205 -6.02 18.80 -48.92
N GLY A 206 -5.28 18.86 -47.80
CA GLY A 206 -4.97 20.10 -47.10
C GLY A 206 -6.11 20.64 -46.23
N LEU A 207 -7.10 19.80 -45.89
CA LEU A 207 -8.17 20.16 -44.96
C LEU A 207 -7.58 20.49 -43.58
N GLU A 208 -7.68 21.74 -43.14
CA GLU A 208 -7.20 22.19 -41.83
C GLU A 208 -8.36 22.69 -40.98
N ARG A 209 -8.38 22.32 -39.69
CA ARG A 209 -9.37 22.75 -38.70
C ARG A 209 -8.72 23.02 -37.36
N GLU A 210 -9.34 23.89 -36.58
CA GLU A 210 -8.95 24.20 -35.21
C GLU A 210 -10.17 24.18 -34.28
N TYR A 211 -9.96 23.86 -33.01
CA TYR A 211 -11.01 23.85 -32.01
C TYR A 211 -10.50 24.40 -30.68
N THR A 212 -11.24 25.35 -30.11
CA THR A 212 -11.03 25.88 -28.76
C THR A 212 -12.18 25.47 -27.85
N SER A 213 -11.88 24.82 -26.72
CA SER A 213 -12.86 24.42 -25.73
C SER A 213 -13.45 25.64 -24.99
N PRO A 214 -14.75 25.62 -24.65
CA PRO A 214 -15.35 26.59 -23.73
C PRO A 214 -14.65 26.68 -22.36
N ASN A 215 -13.93 25.62 -21.94
CA ASN A 215 -13.14 25.62 -20.70
C ASN A 215 -11.86 26.47 -20.78
N VAL A 216 -11.54 27.07 -21.93
CA VAL A 216 -10.44 28.05 -22.07
C VAL A 216 -10.56 29.21 -21.07
N HIS A 217 -11.79 29.61 -20.71
CA HIS A 217 -12.02 30.66 -19.71
C HIS A 217 -11.62 30.22 -18.29
N LYS A 218 -11.61 28.90 -18.01
CA LYS A 218 -11.25 28.34 -16.70
C LYS A 218 -9.76 27.99 -16.61
N PHE A 219 -9.21 27.40 -17.67
CA PHE A 219 -7.86 26.83 -17.65
C PHE A 219 -6.84 27.61 -18.49
N GLY A 220 -7.25 28.70 -19.13
CA GLY A 220 -6.42 29.43 -20.09
C GLY A 220 -6.27 28.68 -21.40
N LEU A 221 -5.50 29.26 -22.34
CA LEU A 221 -5.17 28.63 -23.62
C LEU A 221 -4.02 27.63 -23.42
N ASN A 222 -4.29 26.34 -23.62
CA ASN A 222 -3.30 25.28 -23.60
C ASN A 222 -3.48 24.39 -24.84
N GLU A 223 -2.43 24.21 -25.62
CA GLU A 223 -2.47 23.55 -26.93
C GLU A 223 -2.14 22.06 -26.80
N ALA A 224 -3.02 21.21 -27.33
CA ALA A 224 -2.78 19.78 -27.50
C ALA A 224 -1.95 19.50 -28.75
N ASP A 225 -1.38 18.29 -28.82
CA ASP A 225 -0.77 17.78 -30.05
C ASP A 225 -1.80 17.80 -31.20
N SER A 226 -1.35 18.18 -32.39
CA SER A 226 -2.22 18.23 -33.56
C SER A 226 -2.59 16.83 -34.05
N ILE A 227 -3.79 16.69 -34.60
CA ILE A 227 -4.19 15.49 -35.33
C ILE A 227 -3.75 15.63 -36.79
N ASP A 228 -3.07 14.62 -37.34
CA ASP A 228 -2.76 14.55 -38.77
C ASP A 228 -3.22 13.19 -39.30
N ASP A 229 -4.31 13.19 -40.07
CA ASP A 229 -4.98 11.96 -40.49
C ASP A 229 -5.77 12.15 -41.80
N GLU A 230 -5.19 11.69 -42.91
CA GLU A 230 -5.76 11.76 -44.27
C GLU A 230 -7.09 11.00 -44.43
N ARG A 231 -7.56 10.25 -43.41
CA ARG A 231 -8.91 9.64 -43.42
C ARG A 231 -10.01 10.68 -43.29
N TYR A 232 -9.74 11.80 -42.65
CA TYR A 232 -10.74 12.86 -42.53
C TYR A 232 -10.84 13.63 -43.85
N THR A 233 -11.92 13.37 -44.59
CA THR A 233 -12.23 13.99 -45.88
C THR A 233 -13.29 15.09 -45.79
N THR A 234 -13.94 15.23 -44.63
CA THR A 234 -15.02 16.20 -44.40
C THR A 234 -14.71 17.11 -43.23
N ILE A 235 -15.17 18.36 -43.32
CA ILE A 235 -15.09 19.35 -42.24
C ILE A 235 -15.73 18.82 -40.95
N GLU A 236 -16.93 18.26 -41.06
CA GLU A 236 -17.68 17.74 -39.90
C GLU A 236 -16.97 16.57 -39.22
N GLY A 237 -16.35 15.68 -40.00
CA GLY A 237 -15.59 14.55 -39.48
C GLY A 237 -14.35 15.01 -38.70
N LEU A 238 -13.58 15.95 -39.26
CA LEU A 238 -12.39 16.48 -38.59
C LEU A 238 -12.77 17.31 -37.35
N ASP A 239 -13.81 18.15 -37.42
CA ASP A 239 -14.31 18.90 -36.25
C ASP A 239 -14.76 17.98 -35.11
N LYS A 240 -15.44 16.88 -35.44
CA LYS A 240 -15.85 15.87 -34.46
C LYS A 240 -14.61 15.21 -33.84
N ALA A 241 -13.63 14.84 -34.65
CA ALA A 241 -12.38 14.24 -34.17
C ALA A 241 -11.60 15.18 -33.24
N LEU A 242 -11.49 16.47 -33.58
CA LEU A 242 -10.84 17.47 -32.73
C LEU A 242 -11.51 17.56 -31.35
N LYS A 243 -12.84 17.63 -31.31
CA LYS A 243 -13.62 17.69 -30.06
C LYS A 243 -13.50 16.40 -29.22
N GLU A 244 -13.44 15.25 -29.87
CA GLU A 244 -13.33 13.95 -29.20
C GLU A 244 -11.94 13.71 -28.62
N ASN A 245 -10.88 14.15 -29.30
CA ASN A 245 -9.50 13.95 -28.86
C ASN A 245 -9.00 15.04 -27.89
N LEU A 246 -9.69 16.18 -27.80
CA LEU A 246 -9.33 17.22 -26.83
C LEU A 246 -9.78 16.84 -25.41
N GLN A 247 -8.82 16.63 -24.51
CA GLN A 247 -9.06 16.45 -23.08
C GLN A 247 -9.13 17.82 -22.40
N ASP A 248 -10.31 18.43 -22.41
CA ASP A 248 -10.56 19.80 -21.94
C ASP A 248 -11.02 19.93 -20.49
N THR A 249 -10.90 18.84 -19.73
CA THR A 249 -11.20 18.76 -18.29
C THR A 249 -10.14 17.92 -17.57
N PRO A 250 -9.89 18.17 -16.27
CA PRO A 250 -9.03 17.30 -15.47
C PRO A 250 -9.51 15.86 -15.52
N VAL A 251 -8.56 14.96 -15.57
CA VAL A 251 -8.80 13.55 -15.68
C VAL A 251 -8.89 12.97 -14.27
N VAL A 252 -10.04 12.38 -13.91
CA VAL A 252 -10.34 11.97 -12.53
C VAL A 252 -10.53 10.46 -12.44
N SER A 253 -9.69 9.80 -11.62
CA SER A 253 -9.83 8.40 -11.19
C SER A 253 -10.19 8.36 -9.72
N MET A 254 -11.08 7.45 -9.37
CA MET A 254 -11.42 7.15 -7.99
C MET A 254 -11.21 5.66 -7.76
N THR A 255 -10.37 5.32 -6.79
CA THR A 255 -10.10 3.94 -6.39
C THR A 255 -10.72 3.69 -5.03
N ILE A 256 -11.49 2.61 -4.93
CA ILE A 256 -12.25 2.25 -3.73
C ILE A 256 -11.87 0.83 -3.30
N ASP A 257 -11.33 0.67 -2.10
CA ASP A 257 -11.32 -0.63 -1.40
C ASP A 257 -12.60 -0.72 -0.58
N PHE A 258 -13.36 -1.80 -0.77
CA PHE A 258 -14.63 -1.98 -0.08
C PHE A 258 -14.73 -3.37 0.57
N ILE A 259 -15.59 -3.47 1.56
CA ILE A 259 -15.91 -4.74 2.21
C ILE A 259 -16.84 -5.52 1.29
N ASP A 260 -16.34 -6.65 0.81
CA ASP A 260 -17.15 -7.59 0.09
C ASP A 260 -18.05 -8.40 1.06
N LEU A 261 -19.33 -8.06 1.09
CA LEU A 261 -20.31 -8.64 2.00
C LEU A 261 -20.91 -9.98 1.50
N ARG A 262 -20.39 -10.56 0.40
CA ARG A 262 -20.84 -11.88 -0.12
C ARG A 262 -20.88 -12.95 0.99
N LYS A 263 -19.90 -12.93 1.90
CA LYS A 263 -19.75 -13.91 2.99
C LYS A 263 -20.73 -13.68 4.16
N ALA A 264 -21.27 -12.47 4.30
CA ALA A 264 -22.21 -12.12 5.36
C ALA A 264 -23.68 -12.46 5.02
N GLY A 265 -23.92 -13.11 3.86
CA GLY A 265 -25.26 -13.55 3.45
C GLY A 265 -26.16 -12.43 2.92
N TYR A 266 -25.60 -11.25 2.62
CA TYR A 266 -26.36 -10.15 2.04
C TYR A 266 -26.61 -10.40 0.53
N PRO A 267 -27.87 -10.30 0.06
CA PRO A 267 -28.24 -10.54 -1.34
C PRO A 267 -27.93 -9.30 -2.20
N TYR A 268 -26.66 -8.91 -2.31
CA TYR A 268 -26.26 -7.82 -3.20
C TYR A 268 -25.87 -8.35 -4.58
N ASN A 269 -26.17 -7.56 -5.61
CA ASN A 269 -25.55 -7.71 -6.92
C ASN A 269 -24.04 -7.47 -6.76
N VAL A 270 -23.23 -8.45 -7.14
CA VAL A 270 -21.77 -8.31 -7.16
C VAL A 270 -21.42 -7.33 -8.28
N PRO A 271 -20.73 -6.21 -7.99
CA PRO A 271 -20.34 -5.27 -9.02
C PRO A 271 -19.44 -5.94 -10.06
N ASN A 272 -19.74 -5.71 -11.34
CA ASN A 272 -18.96 -6.17 -12.49
C ASN A 272 -18.37 -4.99 -13.25
N GLU A 273 -17.36 -5.28 -14.06
CA GLU A 273 -16.82 -4.32 -15.00
C GLU A 273 -17.93 -3.77 -15.92
N GLY A 274 -17.99 -2.45 -16.02
CA GLY A 274 -18.98 -1.71 -16.80
C GLY A 274 -20.23 -1.32 -16.03
N ASP A 275 -20.50 -1.89 -14.85
CA ASP A 275 -21.69 -1.57 -14.08
C ASP A 275 -21.71 -0.09 -13.66
N ARG A 276 -22.91 0.50 -13.71
CA ARG A 276 -23.17 1.83 -13.15
C ARG A 276 -23.62 1.69 -11.70
N VAL A 277 -23.01 2.51 -10.86
CA VAL A 277 -23.11 2.47 -9.40
C VAL A 277 -23.19 3.88 -8.84
N LEU A 278 -23.86 4.02 -7.70
CA LEU A 278 -23.88 5.26 -6.95
C LEU A 278 -22.68 5.31 -5.99
N LEU A 279 -21.93 6.41 -6.02
CA LEU A 279 -20.84 6.70 -5.09
C LEU A 279 -21.23 7.88 -4.21
N ILE A 280 -21.38 7.62 -2.92
CA ILE A 280 -21.65 8.60 -1.87
C ILE A 280 -20.47 8.64 -0.91
N TYR A 281 -19.70 9.71 -0.96
CA TYR A 281 -18.55 9.97 -0.09
C TYR A 281 -18.61 11.39 0.47
N GLU A 282 -19.35 11.52 1.57
CA GLU A 282 -19.67 12.79 2.23
C GLU A 282 -18.43 13.63 2.63
N PRO A 283 -17.32 13.06 3.15
CA PRO A 283 -16.15 13.86 3.56
C PRO A 283 -15.50 14.68 2.44
N MET A 284 -15.68 14.27 1.18
CA MET A 284 -15.15 14.99 0.01
C MET A 284 -16.27 15.59 -0.85
N ASN A 285 -17.50 15.62 -0.33
CA ASN A 285 -18.69 16.10 -1.03
C ASN A 285 -18.88 15.45 -2.42
N ILE A 286 -18.72 14.12 -2.46
CA ILE A 286 -18.92 13.32 -3.67
C ILE A 286 -20.26 12.60 -3.53
N ASP A 287 -21.16 12.87 -4.45
CA ASP A 287 -22.42 12.16 -4.64
C ASP A 287 -22.67 12.10 -6.14
N ILE A 288 -22.22 11.00 -6.75
CA ILE A 288 -22.22 10.83 -8.19
C ILE A 288 -22.60 9.41 -8.59
N GLU A 289 -23.32 9.30 -9.70
CA GLU A 289 -23.38 8.04 -10.45
C GLU A 289 -22.15 7.91 -11.32
N THR A 290 -21.50 6.76 -11.25
CA THR A 290 -20.26 6.50 -11.97
C THR A 290 -20.19 5.05 -12.39
N ARG A 291 -19.17 4.71 -13.18
CA ARG A 291 -19.05 3.42 -13.84
C ARG A 291 -17.78 2.71 -13.41
N ILE A 292 -17.89 1.40 -13.18
CA ILE A 292 -16.75 0.55 -12.81
C ILE A 292 -15.93 0.24 -14.05
N MET A 293 -14.67 0.68 -14.06
CA MET A 293 -13.77 0.48 -15.20
C MET A 293 -12.78 -0.67 -14.96
N GLU A 294 -12.38 -0.89 -13.72
CA GLU A 294 -11.48 -1.96 -13.29
C GLU A 294 -11.94 -2.54 -11.96
N ILE A 295 -11.77 -3.86 -11.82
CA ILE A 295 -11.98 -4.61 -10.58
C ILE A 295 -10.72 -5.45 -10.32
N GLU A 296 -10.17 -5.31 -9.12
CA GLU A 296 -9.11 -6.14 -8.57
C GLU A 296 -9.66 -6.90 -7.36
N GLU A 297 -9.66 -8.23 -7.44
CA GLU A 297 -10.13 -9.12 -6.37
C GLU A 297 -8.96 -9.96 -5.86
N VAL A 298 -8.85 -10.12 -4.54
CA VAL A 298 -7.89 -11.02 -3.91
C VAL A 298 -8.64 -12.16 -3.24
N PHE A 299 -8.27 -13.38 -3.60
CA PHE A 299 -8.84 -14.61 -3.06
C PHE A 299 -7.80 -15.31 -2.17
N ASN A 300 -8.23 -15.85 -1.04
CA ASN A 300 -7.38 -16.70 -0.20
C ASN A 300 -7.23 -18.12 -0.81
N ALA A 301 -6.40 -18.96 -0.18
CA ALA A 301 -6.20 -20.36 -0.59
C ALA A 301 -7.49 -21.22 -0.62
N LYS A 302 -8.57 -20.79 0.06
CA LYS A 302 -9.90 -21.43 0.02
C LYS A 302 -10.80 -20.85 -1.08
N LEU A 303 -10.26 -19.98 -1.92
CA LEU A 303 -10.94 -19.24 -2.99
C LEU A 303 -12.07 -18.33 -2.48
N GLU A 304 -11.96 -17.89 -1.23
CA GLU A 304 -12.85 -16.88 -0.67
C GLU A 304 -12.27 -15.49 -0.96
N PRO A 305 -13.09 -14.54 -1.44
CA PRO A 305 -12.65 -13.17 -1.62
C PRO A 305 -12.34 -12.54 -0.26
N ILE A 306 -11.17 -11.90 -0.15
CA ILE A 306 -10.70 -11.23 1.08
C ILE A 306 -10.46 -9.73 0.86
N ALA A 307 -10.29 -9.30 -0.39
CA ALA A 307 -10.24 -7.89 -0.76
C ALA A 307 -10.86 -7.70 -2.13
N CYS A 308 -11.52 -6.55 -2.31
CA CYS A 308 -12.05 -6.12 -3.59
C CYS A 308 -11.81 -4.62 -3.72
N ARG A 309 -11.15 -4.24 -4.81
CA ARG A 309 -10.86 -2.86 -5.15
C ARG A 309 -11.47 -2.57 -6.51
N VAL A 310 -12.16 -1.45 -6.63
CA VAL A 310 -12.68 -0.97 -7.91
C VAL A 310 -12.04 0.36 -8.27
N THR A 311 -11.84 0.57 -9.56
CA THR A 311 -11.48 1.88 -10.10
C THR A 311 -12.62 2.40 -10.96
N LEU A 312 -13.04 3.61 -10.62
CA LEU A 312 -14.08 4.40 -11.26
C LEU A 312 -13.36 5.53 -11.98
N ALA A 313 -13.72 5.81 -13.22
CA ALA A 313 -12.93 6.71 -14.04
C ALA A 313 -13.83 7.56 -14.95
N ASN A 314 -13.58 8.88 -14.99
CA ASN A 314 -14.21 9.81 -15.94
C ASN A 314 -13.32 10.10 -17.17
N TYR A 315 -12.44 9.17 -17.54
CA TYR A 315 -11.41 9.41 -18.55
C TYR A 315 -12.03 9.31 -19.96
N LYS A 316 -11.76 10.30 -20.83
CA LYS A 316 -11.90 10.18 -22.30
C LYS A 316 -10.66 9.58 -22.98
N LYS A 317 -9.63 9.14 -22.22
CA LYS A 317 -8.39 8.62 -22.80
C LYS A 317 -8.75 7.57 -23.86
N SER A 318 -8.22 7.74 -25.07
CA SER A 318 -8.39 6.78 -26.15
C SER A 318 -8.16 5.39 -25.57
N PHE A 319 -9.04 4.44 -25.92
CA PHE A 319 -8.96 3.07 -25.42
C PHE A 319 -7.54 2.44 -25.63
N GLY A 320 -6.68 3.09 -26.43
CA GLY A 320 -5.29 2.76 -26.69
C GLY A 320 -4.32 2.72 -25.50
N GLY A 321 -4.54 3.52 -24.46
CA GLY A 321 -3.55 3.72 -23.38
C GLY A 321 -3.39 2.55 -22.40
N THR A 322 -4.38 1.68 -22.28
CA THR A 322 -4.40 0.55 -21.33
C THR A 322 -4.85 -0.77 -21.96
N LEU A 323 -5.32 -0.78 -23.21
CA LEU A 323 -5.62 -2.03 -23.90
C LEU A 323 -4.35 -2.80 -24.24
N PHE A 324 -4.24 -3.95 -23.62
CA PHE A 324 -3.31 -5.03 -23.93
C PHE A 324 -1.81 -4.76 -23.72
N GLN A 325 -1.45 -3.71 -22.97
CA GLN A 325 -0.04 -3.33 -22.80
C GLN A 325 0.78 -4.41 -22.11
N THR A 326 0.19 -5.14 -21.17
CA THR A 326 0.88 -6.18 -20.39
C THR A 326 1.19 -7.39 -21.27
N VAL A 327 0.26 -7.85 -22.11
CA VAL A 327 0.51 -8.91 -23.11
C VAL A 327 1.53 -8.48 -24.16
N GLN A 328 1.43 -7.26 -24.68
CA GLN A 328 2.38 -6.77 -25.69
C GLN A 328 3.80 -6.66 -25.11
N LYS A 329 3.96 -6.18 -23.87
CA LYS A 329 5.27 -6.05 -23.21
C LYS A 329 5.86 -7.38 -22.74
N ALA A 330 5.03 -8.32 -22.30
CA ALA A 330 5.47 -9.69 -22.00
C ALA A 330 5.97 -10.41 -23.26
N MET A 331 5.42 -10.09 -24.44
CA MET A 331 5.73 -10.77 -25.70
C MET A 331 6.74 -10.01 -26.58
N SER A 332 6.93 -8.70 -26.39
CA SER A 332 7.91 -7.87 -27.11
C SER A 332 9.31 -8.02 -26.51
N GLY A 333 9.92 -9.19 -26.65
CA GLY A 333 11.37 -9.42 -26.53
C GLY A 333 12.08 -8.76 -25.33
N ILE A 334 12.13 -9.48 -24.21
CA ILE A 334 12.93 -9.15 -23.02
C ILE A 334 14.46 -9.22 -23.29
N VAL A 335 14.90 -9.48 -24.53
CA VAL A 335 16.32 -9.64 -24.87
C VAL A 335 16.61 -9.04 -26.26
N ASN A 336 17.55 -8.10 -26.34
CA ASN A 336 18.16 -7.72 -27.63
C ASN A 336 19.06 -8.86 -28.15
N GLU A 337 19.41 -8.86 -29.44
CA GLU A 337 20.28 -9.87 -30.08
C GLU A 337 21.62 -10.15 -29.36
N ASP A 338 22.03 -9.28 -28.42
CA ASP A 338 23.23 -9.40 -27.59
C ASP A 338 22.99 -9.98 -26.17
N GLY A 339 21.82 -10.52 -25.85
CA GLY A 339 21.56 -11.15 -24.55
C GLY A 339 21.30 -10.17 -23.38
N LYS A 340 21.15 -8.87 -23.64
CA LYS A 340 20.85 -7.84 -22.63
C LYS A 340 19.39 -7.37 -22.68
N ILE A 341 18.80 -7.23 -21.50
CA ILE A 341 17.45 -6.72 -21.29
C ILE A 341 17.38 -5.25 -21.71
N LYS A 342 16.39 -4.88 -22.54
CA LYS A 342 16.07 -3.49 -22.88
C LYS A 342 15.59 -2.74 -21.63
N TYR A 343 16.47 -1.97 -21.02
CA TYR A 343 16.11 -0.96 -20.01
C TYR A 343 15.48 0.25 -20.70
N ASN A 344 14.19 0.16 -21.02
CA ASN A 344 13.23 1.26 -21.01
C ASN A 344 11.83 0.74 -21.36
N ALA A 345 11.15 0.19 -20.36
CA ALA A 345 9.71 -0.05 -20.38
C ALA A 345 9.23 -0.14 -18.92
N LEU A 346 9.20 1.01 -18.23
CA LEU A 346 8.39 1.12 -17.00
C LEU A 346 6.93 0.98 -17.42
N ASP A 347 6.45 -0.25 -17.38
CA ASP A 347 5.07 -0.61 -17.63
C ASP A 347 4.22 -0.24 -16.41
N GLU A 348 3.03 0.34 -16.56
CA GLU A 348 2.15 0.60 -15.41
C GLU A 348 1.75 -0.68 -14.67
N GLY A 349 1.86 -1.86 -15.29
CA GLY A 349 1.75 -3.16 -14.63
C GLY A 349 2.98 -3.50 -13.78
N VAL A 350 4.20 -3.26 -14.28
CA VAL A 350 5.45 -3.36 -13.50
C VAL A 350 5.56 -2.22 -12.51
N LYS A 351 4.95 -1.06 -12.74
CA LYS A 351 4.90 0.08 -11.82
C LYS A 351 3.87 -0.18 -10.74
N ARG A 352 2.73 -0.83 -11.02
CA ARG A 352 1.77 -1.32 -10.02
C ARG A 352 2.26 -2.55 -9.26
N ALA A 353 2.96 -3.48 -9.90
CA ALA A 353 3.62 -4.60 -9.24
C ALA A 353 4.87 -4.11 -8.48
N SER A 354 5.60 -3.13 -9.00
CA SER A 354 6.70 -2.45 -8.31
C SER A 354 6.21 -1.45 -7.28
N GLU A 355 4.99 -0.92 -7.35
CA GLU A 355 4.35 -0.12 -6.30
C GLU A 355 3.70 -1.05 -5.29
N ALA A 356 3.24 -2.25 -5.64
CA ALA A 356 2.90 -3.30 -4.68
C ALA A 356 4.16 -3.88 -4.00
N ILE A 357 5.30 -3.94 -4.71
CA ILE A 357 6.62 -4.34 -4.20
C ILE A 357 7.37 -3.17 -3.51
N LYS A 358 7.11 -1.90 -3.87
CA LYS A 358 7.62 -0.68 -3.21
C LYS A 358 6.70 -0.22 -2.07
N ASN A 359 5.42 -0.57 -2.08
CA ASN A 359 4.57 -0.53 -0.89
C ASN A 359 4.85 -1.75 0.02
N ALA A 360 5.51 -2.78 -0.52
CA ALA A 360 6.18 -3.84 0.23
C ALA A 360 7.71 -3.68 0.26
N GLN A 361 8.27 -2.45 0.17
CA GLN A 361 9.73 -2.21 0.23
C GLN A 361 10.34 -2.45 1.62
N THR A 362 9.61 -3.06 2.53
CA THR A 362 10.18 -3.76 3.66
C THR A 362 10.41 -5.19 3.19
N GLU A 363 11.67 -5.64 3.06
CA GLU A 363 12.10 -6.95 2.58
C GLU A 363 11.27 -8.09 3.23
N LEU A 364 10.13 -8.46 2.64
CA LEU A 364 9.27 -9.51 3.17
C LEU A 364 9.90 -10.89 2.91
N THR A 365 10.43 -11.52 3.95
CA THR A 365 10.93 -12.91 3.94
C THR A 365 9.92 -13.84 4.63
N PHE A 366 9.86 -15.10 4.20
CA PHE A 366 8.86 -16.05 4.68
C PHE A 366 9.53 -17.19 5.46
N GLU A 367 10.08 -16.86 6.63
CA GLU A 367 10.75 -17.78 7.54
C GLU A 367 10.08 -17.67 8.92
N ASN A 368 9.41 -18.74 9.38
CA ASN A 368 8.64 -18.76 10.65
C ASN A 368 7.53 -17.68 10.77
N GLY A 369 6.99 -17.22 9.63
CA GLY A 369 6.05 -16.12 9.53
C GLY A 369 6.29 -15.29 8.27
N ILE A 370 5.61 -14.16 8.14
CA ILE A 370 5.93 -13.08 7.21
C ILE A 370 6.81 -12.09 7.96
N LEU A 371 8.07 -11.93 7.55
CA LEU A 371 9.04 -11.03 8.17
C LEU A 371 9.32 -9.85 7.24
N ALA A 372 8.89 -8.65 7.57
CA ALA A 372 9.18 -7.43 6.85
C ALA A 372 10.50 -6.81 7.32
N ILE A 373 11.61 -7.10 6.66
CA ILE A 373 12.96 -6.70 7.06
C ILE A 373 13.32 -5.33 6.46
N ASN A 374 13.90 -4.43 7.25
CA ASN A 374 14.37 -3.14 6.76
C ASN A 374 15.63 -3.33 5.88
N PRO A 375 15.62 -2.87 4.62
CA PRO A 375 16.76 -3.04 3.69
C PRO A 375 18.01 -2.25 4.07
N GLU A 376 17.91 -1.22 4.91
CA GLU A 376 19.06 -0.43 5.39
C GLU A 376 19.67 -1.00 6.68
N ASP A 377 18.87 -1.71 7.50
CA ASP A 377 19.33 -2.41 8.71
C ASP A 377 18.49 -3.66 8.96
N ARG A 378 19.08 -4.82 8.68
CA ARG A 378 18.42 -6.13 8.77
C ARG A 378 18.00 -6.55 10.18
N ASN A 379 18.46 -5.84 11.21
CA ASN A 379 17.99 -6.09 12.57
C ASN A 379 16.57 -5.55 12.78
N ASN A 380 16.17 -4.53 12.03
CA ASN A 380 14.83 -3.97 12.11
C ASN A 380 13.88 -4.77 11.22
N LEU A 381 12.92 -5.47 11.81
CA LEU A 381 11.94 -6.26 11.05
C LEU A 381 10.57 -6.33 11.72
N VAL A 382 9.52 -6.62 10.95
CA VAL A 382 8.17 -6.91 11.47
C VAL A 382 7.79 -8.35 11.15
N ALA A 383 7.55 -9.18 12.14
CA ALA A 383 7.11 -10.56 11.97
C ALA A 383 5.57 -10.69 12.08
N LEU A 384 4.96 -11.53 11.27
CA LEU A 384 3.56 -11.96 11.39
C LEU A 384 3.47 -13.48 11.24
N ASN A 385 3.01 -14.17 12.27
CA ASN A 385 2.77 -15.62 12.23
C ASN A 385 1.55 -16.02 13.06
N SER A 386 1.33 -17.33 13.23
CA SER A 386 0.21 -17.87 13.99
C SER A 386 0.19 -17.47 15.47
N ALA A 387 1.30 -17.02 16.03
CA ALA A 387 1.37 -16.51 17.40
C ALA A 387 1.01 -15.02 17.50
N GLY A 388 1.18 -14.24 16.43
CA GLY A 388 0.87 -12.82 16.39
C GLY A 388 1.67 -12.02 15.36
N LEU A 389 1.53 -10.69 15.42
CA LEU A 389 2.32 -9.69 14.72
C LEU A 389 3.31 -9.05 15.71
N GLY A 390 4.54 -8.72 15.32
CA GLY A 390 5.44 -7.98 16.19
C GLY A 390 6.61 -7.31 15.48
N VAL A 391 7.12 -6.22 16.07
CA VAL A 391 8.24 -5.43 15.56
C VAL A 391 9.51 -5.75 16.36
N SER A 392 10.60 -6.02 15.66
CA SER A 392 11.92 -6.36 16.19
C SER A 392 12.96 -5.35 15.69
N GLN A 393 13.98 -5.10 16.51
CA GLN A 393 15.15 -4.28 16.19
C GLN A 393 16.46 -5.05 16.37
N ASP A 394 16.39 -6.38 16.53
CA ASP A 394 17.54 -7.27 16.82
C ASP A 394 17.60 -8.52 15.93
N GLY A 395 16.94 -8.45 14.77
CA GLY A 395 16.91 -9.51 13.76
C GLY A 395 15.92 -10.63 14.09
N GLY A 396 14.85 -10.32 14.81
CA GLY A 396 13.78 -11.26 15.16
C GLY A 396 14.03 -12.07 16.43
N ARG A 397 15.03 -11.70 17.24
CA ARG A 397 15.30 -12.37 18.53
C ARG A 397 14.31 -11.93 19.61
N THR A 398 13.89 -10.66 19.58
CA THR A 398 12.84 -10.12 20.48
C THR A 398 11.84 -9.24 19.71
N PHE A 399 10.60 -9.24 20.17
CA PHE A 399 9.50 -8.42 19.62
C PHE A 399 8.90 -7.58 20.74
N LYS A 400 9.38 -6.34 20.88
CA LYS A 400 8.97 -5.44 21.97
C LYS A 400 7.56 -4.93 21.77
N GLU A 401 7.18 -4.65 20.52
CA GLU A 401 5.81 -4.32 20.15
C GLU A 401 5.19 -5.50 19.45
N ALA A 402 4.07 -6.01 19.94
CA ALA A 402 3.45 -7.20 19.37
C ALA A 402 1.94 -7.28 19.63
N LEU A 403 1.18 -7.71 18.63
CA LEU A 403 -0.22 -8.09 18.73
C LEU A 403 -0.32 -9.62 18.64
N THR A 404 -0.68 -10.27 19.73
CA THR A 404 -0.85 -11.72 19.80
C THR A 404 -2.27 -12.08 20.22
N TYR A 405 -2.63 -13.37 20.16
CA TYR A 405 -3.89 -13.85 20.74
C TYR A 405 -4.01 -13.61 22.26
N LYS A 406 -2.91 -13.26 22.94
CA LYS A 406 -2.88 -12.91 24.36
C LYS A 406 -3.04 -11.40 24.61
N GLY A 407 -2.99 -10.56 23.57
CA GLY A 407 -3.15 -9.12 23.69
C GLY A 407 -2.17 -8.30 22.84
N PHE A 408 -2.25 -6.98 22.99
CA PHE A 408 -1.44 -5.97 22.30
C PHE A 408 -0.39 -5.38 23.23
N VAL A 409 0.86 -5.33 22.79
CA VAL A 409 2.02 -4.74 23.46
C VAL A 409 2.53 -3.63 22.56
N ALA A 410 2.53 -2.39 23.08
CA ALA A 410 3.01 -1.19 22.41
C ALA A 410 3.74 -0.28 23.41
N SER A 411 4.97 0.14 23.11
CA SER A 411 5.76 1.09 23.88
C SER A 411 5.42 2.53 23.53
N VAL A 412 5.04 2.80 22.27
CA VAL A 412 4.57 4.11 21.77
C VAL A 412 3.52 3.89 20.68
N GLY A 413 2.40 4.63 20.73
CA GLY A 413 1.35 4.62 19.69
C GLY A 413 0.71 5.99 19.51
N VAL A 414 0.61 6.47 18.27
CA VAL A 414 -0.03 7.74 17.91
C VAL A 414 -1.39 7.45 17.28
N VAL A 415 -2.48 7.85 17.96
CA VAL A 415 -3.86 7.54 17.56
C VAL A 415 -4.69 8.81 17.62
N GLY A 416 -5.26 9.24 16.49
CA GLY A 416 -5.93 10.55 16.39
C GLY A 416 -7.14 10.72 17.32
N GLN A 417 -7.98 9.69 17.43
CA GLN A 417 -9.08 9.64 18.40
C GLN A 417 -9.31 8.18 18.79
N PHE A 418 -9.37 7.90 20.09
CA PHE A 418 -9.44 6.53 20.61
C PHE A 418 -10.59 6.39 21.61
N GLU A 419 -11.66 5.71 21.23
CA GLU A 419 -12.79 5.43 22.13
C GLU A 419 -12.41 4.34 23.14
N ALA A 420 -11.91 4.81 24.28
CA ALA A 420 -11.24 4.03 25.31
C ALA A 420 -12.18 3.37 26.34
N ASN A 421 -13.43 3.06 25.98
CA ASN A 421 -14.48 2.65 26.94
C ASN A 421 -14.09 1.45 27.84
N ASN A 422 -13.15 0.60 27.38
CA ASN A 422 -12.62 -0.56 28.09
C ASN A 422 -11.07 -0.59 28.15
N ILE A 423 -10.41 0.56 27.93
CA ILE A 423 -8.95 0.68 27.97
C ILE A 423 -8.55 1.12 29.38
N LYS A 424 -7.68 0.36 30.03
CA LYS A 424 -7.00 0.80 31.26
C LYS A 424 -5.68 1.46 30.89
N VAL A 425 -5.61 2.78 31.05
CA VAL A 425 -4.40 3.56 30.76
C VAL A 425 -3.53 3.58 32.01
N GLY A 426 -2.28 3.16 31.87
CA GLY A 426 -1.31 3.20 32.95
C GLY A 426 -0.88 4.65 33.27
N PRO A 427 -0.54 4.97 34.52
CA PRO A 427 -0.23 6.32 34.99
C PRO A 427 1.09 6.93 34.47
N GLY A 428 1.68 6.40 33.39
CA GLY A 428 2.88 6.92 32.72
C GLY A 428 2.59 7.54 31.34
N THR A 429 1.35 7.95 31.06
CA THR A 429 0.93 8.49 29.76
C THR A 429 1.15 10.00 29.68
N PHE A 430 1.88 10.48 28.67
CA PHE A 430 2.11 11.90 28.43
C PHE A 430 1.05 12.48 27.48
N PHE A 431 0.60 13.69 27.75
CA PHE A 431 -0.43 14.41 27.00
C PHE A 431 0.18 15.67 26.37
N GLU A 432 -0.35 16.15 25.23
CA GLU A 432 0.10 17.40 24.60
C GLU A 432 -0.07 18.60 25.55
N GLU A 433 0.80 19.61 25.42
CA GLU A 433 0.77 20.81 26.27
C GLU A 433 -0.55 21.57 26.07
N GLY A 434 -1.37 21.66 27.13
CA GLY A 434 -2.72 22.22 27.08
C GLY A 434 -3.85 21.20 26.92
N TYR A 435 -3.54 19.92 26.67
CA TYR A 435 -4.51 18.83 26.71
C TYR A 435 -4.54 18.18 28.10
N ASN A 436 -5.57 18.51 28.88
CA ASN A 436 -5.85 17.85 30.14
C ASN A 436 -6.89 16.72 29.90
N PRO A 437 -6.50 15.43 29.91
CA PRO A 437 -7.42 14.31 29.70
C PRO A 437 -8.46 14.18 30.83
N PHE A 438 -8.27 14.88 31.95
CA PHE A 438 -9.21 14.95 33.06
C PHE A 438 -10.20 16.13 32.95
N GLU A 439 -9.98 17.08 32.04
CA GLU A 439 -10.94 18.15 31.74
C GLU A 439 -12.05 17.72 30.78
N VAL A 440 -11.82 16.68 29.95
CA VAL A 440 -12.91 16.06 29.17
C VAL A 440 -13.63 14.99 30.00
N SER A 441 -13.92 15.32 31.25
CA SER A 441 -14.83 14.54 32.08
C SER A 441 -16.17 15.24 32.23
N ASN A 442 -16.82 15.54 31.10
CA ASN A 442 -18.26 15.80 31.07
C ASN A 442 -19.09 14.60 31.63
N ARG A 443 -18.44 13.48 31.97
CA ARG A 443 -19.02 12.28 32.60
C ARG A 443 -19.02 12.28 34.13
N LEU A 444 -18.10 13.02 34.79
CA LEU A 444 -18.03 13.05 36.25
C LEU A 444 -19.12 13.95 36.82
N ASP A 445 -19.36 15.09 36.18
CA ASP A 445 -20.47 16.00 36.52
C ASP A 445 -21.82 15.30 36.29
N THR A 446 -21.98 14.48 35.24
CA THR A 446 -23.21 13.69 35.02
C THR A 446 -23.38 12.51 35.98
N LEU A 447 -22.32 11.95 36.57
CA LEU A 447 -22.39 10.88 37.58
C LEU A 447 -22.60 11.42 39.00
N ILE A 448 -22.17 12.66 39.27
CA ILE A 448 -22.32 13.32 40.57
C ILE A 448 -23.63 14.11 40.64
N ASP A 449 -23.98 14.87 39.60
CA ASP A 449 -25.14 15.77 39.61
C ASP A 449 -26.46 15.02 39.36
N ASN A 450 -26.51 13.96 38.55
CA ASN A 450 -27.78 13.24 38.32
C ASN A 450 -28.18 12.27 39.44
N LEU A 451 -27.22 11.72 40.19
CA LEU A 451 -27.41 10.57 41.10
C LEU A 451 -27.54 10.96 42.59
N SER A 452 -27.50 12.26 42.90
CA SER A 452 -27.46 12.76 44.29
C SER A 452 -28.47 13.87 44.61
N GLU A 453 -29.19 14.39 43.62
CA GLU A 453 -30.08 15.54 43.81
C GLU A 453 -31.34 15.21 44.63
N ASP A 454 -31.81 13.96 44.61
CA ASP A 454 -33.02 13.53 45.33
C ASP A 454 -32.76 12.55 46.50
N ASN A 455 -31.49 12.28 46.83
CA ASN A 455 -31.06 11.27 47.81
C ASN A 455 -31.55 9.84 47.52
N VAL A 456 -31.92 9.55 46.27
CA VAL A 456 -32.35 8.23 45.83
C VAL A 456 -31.44 7.75 44.71
N ILE A 457 -31.00 6.49 44.80
CA ILE A 457 -30.37 5.79 43.68
C ILE A 457 -31.39 4.78 43.17
N THR A 458 -31.95 5.07 42.00
CA THR A 458 -32.95 4.24 41.34
C THR A 458 -32.37 2.92 40.82
N VAL A 459 -33.24 1.97 40.47
CA VAL A 459 -32.85 0.71 39.84
C VAL A 459 -31.99 0.91 38.58
N ILE A 460 -32.34 1.88 37.74
CA ILE A 460 -31.62 2.16 36.49
C ILE A 460 -30.23 2.72 36.80
N GLU A 461 -30.19 3.67 37.72
CA GLU A 461 -28.96 4.28 38.23
C GLU A 461 -28.00 3.28 38.88
N LYS A 462 -28.52 2.28 39.60
CA LYS A 462 -27.71 1.17 40.14
C LYS A 462 -27.05 0.33 39.05
N GLN A 463 -27.68 0.15 37.89
CA GLN A 463 -27.07 -0.58 36.78
C GLN A 463 -25.85 0.17 36.24
N PHE A 464 -25.97 1.49 36.09
CA PHE A 464 -24.85 2.34 35.69
C PHE A 464 -23.76 2.39 36.77
N LEU A 465 -24.15 2.59 38.03
CA LEU A 465 -23.24 2.63 39.17
C LEU A 465 -22.51 1.29 39.37
N SER A 466 -23.18 0.16 39.16
CA SER A 466 -22.55 -1.16 39.21
C SER A 466 -21.52 -1.35 38.09
N ALA A 467 -21.81 -0.90 36.87
CA ALA A 467 -20.87 -0.95 35.77
C ALA A 467 -19.67 -0.04 36.02
N GLU A 468 -19.90 1.15 36.58
CA GLU A 468 -18.85 2.11 36.91
C GLU A 468 -17.98 1.64 38.10
N TRP A 469 -18.59 1.02 39.11
CA TRP A 469 -17.89 0.42 40.23
C TRP A 469 -16.91 -0.68 39.77
N VAL A 470 -17.34 -1.54 38.85
CA VAL A 470 -16.45 -2.56 38.24
C VAL A 470 -15.25 -1.91 37.56
N LYS A 471 -15.39 -0.74 36.93
CA LYS A 471 -14.25 -0.01 36.34
C LYS A 471 -13.33 0.58 37.41
N ILE A 472 -13.90 1.15 38.47
CA ILE A 472 -13.15 1.72 39.60
C ILE A 472 -12.27 0.65 40.29
N GLN A 473 -12.83 -0.53 40.60
CA GLN A 473 -12.06 -1.64 41.20
C GLN A 473 -10.88 -2.05 40.31
N ASN A 474 -11.14 -2.05 39.02
CA ASN A 474 -10.24 -2.43 37.97
C ASN A 474 -9.09 -1.42 37.82
N GLU A 475 -9.41 -0.13 37.77
CA GLU A 475 -8.45 0.97 37.71
C GLU A 475 -7.57 1.00 38.95
N PHE A 476 -8.18 0.98 40.15
CA PHE A 476 -7.45 0.94 41.43
C PHE A 476 -6.39 -0.17 41.47
N SER A 477 -6.79 -1.39 41.12
CA SER A 477 -5.89 -2.55 41.10
C SER A 477 -4.69 -2.35 40.16
N SER A 478 -4.94 -1.79 38.97
CA SER A 478 -3.90 -1.56 37.96
C SER A 478 -2.96 -0.42 38.35
N THR A 479 -3.48 0.70 38.88
CA THR A 479 -2.65 1.81 39.37
C THR A 479 -1.75 1.36 40.52
N MET A 480 -2.26 0.56 41.46
CA MET A 480 -1.47 0.04 42.58
C MET A 480 -0.39 -0.96 42.12
N GLN A 481 -0.67 -1.77 41.10
CA GLN A 481 0.33 -2.66 40.50
C GLN A 481 1.47 -1.87 39.85
N ILE A 482 1.16 -0.77 39.18
CA ILE A 482 2.15 0.07 38.52
C ILE A 482 2.98 0.83 39.57
N ALA A 483 2.34 1.34 40.62
CA ALA A 483 3.03 1.96 41.75
C ALA A 483 4.04 1.01 42.42
N ALA A 484 3.70 -0.28 42.55
CA ALA A 484 4.59 -1.30 43.10
C ALA A 484 5.84 -1.57 42.22
N GLY A 485 5.79 -1.18 40.94
CA GLY A 485 6.95 -1.22 40.04
C GLY A 485 7.96 -0.09 40.29
N TYR A 486 7.51 1.02 40.89
CA TYR A 486 8.34 2.20 41.15
C TYR A 486 8.80 2.33 42.61
N TRP A 487 7.96 1.93 43.57
CA TRP A 487 8.25 2.00 45.00
C TRP A 487 7.97 0.67 45.70
N LYS A 488 8.83 0.31 46.66
CA LYS A 488 8.62 -0.91 47.45
C LYS A 488 7.41 -0.76 48.38
N PRO A 489 6.76 -1.88 48.76
CA PRO A 489 5.61 -1.86 49.66
C PRO A 489 5.88 -1.15 51.00
N GLU A 490 7.08 -1.31 51.55
CA GLU A 490 7.53 -0.70 52.81
C GLU A 490 7.84 0.80 52.73
N GLU A 491 7.95 1.39 51.53
CA GLU A 491 8.18 2.83 51.37
C GLU A 491 6.91 3.62 51.69
N LYS A 492 7.05 4.70 52.46
CA LYS A 492 5.92 5.55 52.85
C LYS A 492 5.62 6.58 51.76
N ILE A 493 4.56 6.34 51.01
CA ILE A 493 4.10 7.22 49.93
C ILE A 493 2.71 7.74 50.29
N PHE A 494 2.63 9.04 50.60
CA PHE A 494 1.42 9.66 51.12
C PHE A 494 0.24 9.54 50.14
N GLU A 495 0.48 9.78 48.86
CA GLU A 495 -0.52 9.73 47.78
C GLU A 495 -1.08 8.31 47.61
N ARG A 496 -0.22 7.29 47.75
CA ARG A 496 -0.61 5.87 47.67
C ARG A 496 -1.50 5.48 48.84
N ASP A 497 -1.09 5.86 50.04
CA ASP A 497 -1.81 5.53 51.27
C ASP A 497 -3.17 6.26 51.29
N MET A 498 -3.20 7.53 50.86
CA MET A 498 -4.43 8.31 50.72
C MET A 498 -5.36 7.71 49.66
N TYR A 499 -4.86 7.34 48.48
CA TYR A 499 -5.67 6.73 47.42
C TYR A 499 -6.28 5.39 47.86
N THR A 500 -5.50 4.56 48.55
CA THR A 500 -5.96 3.30 49.13
C THR A 500 -7.07 3.54 50.14
N GLN A 501 -6.91 4.52 51.01
CA GLN A 501 -7.93 4.87 52.00
C GLN A 501 -9.24 5.32 51.33
N ARG A 502 -9.17 6.21 50.34
CA ARG A 502 -10.39 6.74 49.68
C ARG A 502 -11.10 5.69 48.83
N TYR A 503 -10.35 4.77 48.23
CA TYR A 503 -10.94 3.60 47.56
C TYR A 503 -11.71 2.70 48.52
N GLU A 504 -11.15 2.37 49.69
CA GLU A 504 -11.85 1.55 50.69
C GLU A 504 -13.06 2.28 51.29
N GLU A 505 -13.00 3.61 51.46
CA GLU A 505 -14.16 4.41 51.87
C GLU A 505 -15.31 4.33 50.84
N LEU A 506 -15.02 4.46 49.54
CA LEU A 506 -16.02 4.33 48.48
C LEU A 506 -16.55 2.89 48.36
N LYS A 507 -15.67 1.90 48.46
CA LYS A 507 -16.03 0.47 48.45
C LYS A 507 -17.00 0.13 49.58
N ASN A 508 -16.69 0.59 50.79
CA ASN A 508 -17.54 0.36 51.96
C ASN A 508 -18.90 1.02 51.75
N PHE A 509 -18.95 2.26 51.26
CA PHE A 509 -20.21 2.94 50.97
C PHE A 509 -21.09 2.16 49.99
N LEU A 510 -20.52 1.65 48.89
CA LEU A 510 -21.29 0.99 47.83
C LEU A 510 -21.68 -0.47 48.13
N THR A 511 -20.85 -1.18 48.90
CA THR A 511 -20.95 -2.65 49.03
C THR A 511 -21.19 -3.15 50.45
N VAL A 512 -21.07 -2.28 51.45
CA VAL A 512 -21.18 -2.66 52.87
C VAL A 512 -22.21 -1.81 53.61
N GLU A 513 -22.20 -0.49 53.42
CA GLU A 513 -23.16 0.41 54.07
C GLU A 513 -24.58 0.15 53.56
N HIS A 514 -25.55 0.08 54.48
CA HIS A 514 -26.94 -0.23 54.14
C HIS A 514 -27.71 1.04 53.83
N ASP A 515 -28.52 1.02 52.77
CA ASP A 515 -29.44 2.11 52.49
C ASP A 515 -30.58 2.17 53.52
N GLU A 516 -31.15 3.37 53.69
CA GLU A 516 -32.12 3.63 54.75
C GLU A 516 -33.44 2.86 54.57
N ASN A 517 -33.81 2.56 53.33
CA ASN A 517 -35.08 1.95 52.95
C ASN A 517 -35.01 0.41 52.97
N ASN A 518 -34.08 -0.19 52.23
CA ASN A 518 -34.03 -1.65 52.02
C ASN A 518 -33.17 -2.39 53.06
N LYS A 519 -32.44 -1.67 53.93
CA LYS A 519 -31.52 -2.23 54.93
C LYS A 519 -30.52 -3.23 54.33
N ALA A 520 -30.06 -2.97 53.11
CA ALA A 520 -29.11 -3.77 52.37
C ALA A 520 -28.09 -2.86 51.66
N ALA A 521 -26.91 -3.39 51.34
CA ALA A 521 -25.90 -2.63 50.61
C ALA A 521 -26.40 -2.21 49.22
N ILE A 522 -25.98 -1.02 48.78
CA ILE A 522 -26.51 -0.35 47.57
C ILE A 522 -26.39 -1.26 46.34
N LEU A 523 -25.23 -1.90 46.15
CA LEU A 523 -24.94 -2.80 45.03
C LEU A 523 -25.11 -4.29 45.35
N SER A 524 -25.76 -4.65 46.47
CA SER A 524 -26.03 -6.06 46.77
C SER A 524 -27.06 -6.66 45.79
N PRO A 525 -26.95 -7.94 45.40
CA PRO A 525 -27.86 -8.54 44.41
C PRO A 525 -29.35 -8.39 44.74
N SER A 526 -29.71 -8.46 46.03
CA SER A 526 -31.09 -8.29 46.51
C SER A 526 -31.61 -6.84 46.41
N ASN A 527 -30.70 -5.87 46.29
CA ASN A 527 -31.00 -4.44 46.29
C ASN A 527 -30.87 -3.80 44.89
N MET A 528 -30.34 -4.53 43.91
CA MET A 528 -30.22 -4.07 42.51
C MET A 528 -31.56 -3.88 41.79
N ILE A 529 -32.67 -4.39 42.35
CA ILE A 529 -34.02 -4.33 41.77
C ILE A 529 -34.98 -3.40 42.54
N LYS A 530 -34.46 -2.62 43.49
CA LYS A 530 -35.23 -1.65 44.30
C LYS A 530 -34.51 -0.32 44.30
N ASP A 531 -35.20 0.78 44.55
CA ASP A 531 -34.55 2.08 44.76
C ASP A 531 -33.93 2.15 46.16
N SER A 532 -32.73 2.72 46.28
CA SER A 532 -32.04 2.93 47.58
C SER A 532 -32.13 4.38 48.02
N VAL A 533 -32.48 4.61 49.27
CA VAL A 533 -32.41 5.94 49.89
C VAL A 533 -31.05 6.08 50.57
N ILE A 534 -30.27 7.09 50.18
CA ILE A 534 -28.88 7.29 50.61
C ILE A 534 -28.66 8.70 51.19
N ASN A 535 -27.50 8.90 51.79
CA ASN A 535 -27.00 10.25 52.08
C ASN A 535 -26.21 10.76 50.85
N GLY A 536 -26.80 11.68 50.09
CA GLY A 536 -26.22 12.24 48.87
C GLY A 536 -24.91 12.99 49.11
N ASP A 537 -24.77 13.72 50.22
CA ASP A 537 -23.53 14.41 50.59
C ASP A 537 -22.38 13.43 50.86
N ARG A 538 -22.70 12.30 51.51
CA ARG A 538 -21.76 11.21 51.77
C ARG A 538 -21.34 10.54 50.46
N TYR A 539 -22.29 10.22 49.58
CA TYR A 539 -22.02 9.66 48.26
C TYR A 539 -21.12 10.58 47.43
N LYS A 540 -21.46 11.86 47.34
CA LYS A 540 -20.68 12.88 46.65
C LYS A 540 -19.27 13.00 47.22
N SER A 541 -19.14 13.09 48.55
CA SER A 541 -17.82 13.17 49.20
C SER A 541 -16.97 11.92 48.97
N CYS A 542 -17.55 10.72 49.04
CA CYS A 542 -16.82 9.47 48.79
C CYS A 542 -16.30 9.40 47.35
N LEU A 543 -17.11 9.78 46.37
CA LEU A 543 -16.71 9.82 44.96
C LEU A 543 -15.66 10.90 44.70
N THR A 544 -15.89 12.14 45.15
CA THR A 544 -14.95 13.25 44.97
C THR A 544 -13.58 12.92 45.59
N ASN A 545 -13.56 12.44 46.83
CA ASN A 545 -12.29 12.10 47.50
C ASN A 545 -11.56 10.95 46.80
N TYR A 546 -12.28 9.94 46.31
CA TYR A 546 -11.67 8.87 45.53
C TYR A 546 -11.00 9.42 44.26
N PHE A 547 -11.73 10.20 43.45
CA PHE A 547 -11.19 10.72 42.19
C PHE A 547 -10.06 11.74 42.37
N GLU A 548 -10.12 12.59 43.40
CA GLU A 548 -9.02 13.50 43.71
C GLU A 548 -7.75 12.75 44.14
N SER A 549 -7.88 11.76 45.02
CA SER A 549 -6.72 10.97 45.49
C SER A 549 -6.15 10.09 44.38
N ARG A 550 -7.01 9.57 43.49
CA ARG A 550 -6.61 8.88 42.25
C ARG A 550 -5.74 9.76 41.37
N ASN A 551 -6.19 10.99 41.10
CA ASN A 551 -5.46 11.91 40.22
C ASN A 551 -4.07 12.22 40.80
N LYS A 552 -3.99 12.51 42.11
CA LYS A 552 -2.71 12.73 42.82
C LYS A 552 -1.77 11.52 42.73
N MET A 553 -2.30 10.30 42.87
CA MET A 553 -1.49 9.10 42.74
C MET A 553 -0.94 8.91 41.31
N ASN A 554 -1.77 9.18 40.30
CA ASN A 554 -1.37 9.09 38.90
C ASN A 554 -0.31 10.14 38.54
N GLU A 555 -0.45 11.38 39.04
CA GLU A 555 0.56 12.44 38.88
C GLU A 555 1.93 12.03 39.43
N LEU A 556 1.96 11.45 40.64
CA LEU A 556 3.21 11.01 41.26
C LEU A 556 3.91 9.91 40.44
N ILE A 557 3.16 8.96 39.89
CA ILE A 557 3.71 7.90 39.03
C ILE A 557 4.26 8.49 37.72
N MET A 558 3.54 9.44 37.10
CA MET A 558 3.99 10.08 35.87
C MET A 558 5.31 10.84 36.08
N PHE A 559 5.41 11.57 37.20
CA PHE A 559 6.64 12.27 37.58
C PHE A 559 7.83 11.30 37.71
N ARG A 560 7.63 10.17 38.41
CA ARG A 560 8.69 9.17 38.61
C ARG A 560 9.12 8.50 37.30
N THR A 561 8.17 8.29 36.38
CA THR A 561 8.42 7.73 35.06
C THR A 561 9.31 8.65 34.22
N LYS A 562 9.01 9.96 34.23
CA LYS A 562 9.78 10.97 33.51
C LYS A 562 11.22 11.07 34.02
N GLU A 563 11.41 11.06 35.33
CA GLU A 563 12.74 11.12 35.96
C GLU A 563 13.66 9.97 35.51
N ILE A 564 13.09 8.77 35.34
CA ILE A 564 13.82 7.58 34.86
C ILE A 564 14.17 7.71 33.37
N ALA A 565 13.23 8.20 32.55
CA ALA A 565 13.44 8.37 31.11
C ALA A 565 14.51 9.43 30.80
N ASP A 566 14.48 10.57 31.49
CA ASP A 566 15.47 11.64 31.34
C ASP A 566 16.88 11.15 31.70
N THR A 567 17.00 10.31 32.73
CA THR A 567 18.27 9.68 33.11
C THR A 567 18.78 8.72 32.04
N ALA A 568 17.89 7.93 31.42
CA ALA A 568 18.26 6.99 30.36
C ALA A 568 18.70 7.70 29.07
N GLN A 569 18.02 8.79 28.69
CA GLN A 569 18.36 9.57 27.50
C GLN A 569 19.75 10.20 27.63
N LYS A 570 20.07 10.77 28.79
CA LYS A 570 21.40 11.34 29.06
C LYS A 570 22.52 10.31 28.88
N ASN A 571 22.29 9.06 29.27
CA ASN A 571 23.27 7.98 29.09
C ASN A 571 23.44 7.55 27.63
N VAL A 572 22.40 7.64 26.80
CA VAL A 572 22.45 7.34 25.36
C VAL A 572 23.20 8.43 24.58
N ASP A 573 23.01 9.68 24.96
CA ASP A 573 23.66 10.83 24.33
C ASP A 573 25.19 10.84 24.58
N GLU A 574 25.65 10.33 25.73
CA GLU A 574 27.08 10.16 26.04
C GLU A 574 27.75 9.07 25.18
N VAL A 575 27.01 8.02 24.79
CA VAL A 575 27.52 6.89 23.98
C VAL A 575 27.60 7.24 22.49
N THR A 576 26.64 8.02 21.98
CA THR A 576 26.52 8.35 20.55
C THR A 576 27.63 9.31 20.06
N ASN A 577 28.24 10.10 20.96
CA ASN A 577 29.18 11.17 20.61
C ASN A 577 30.66 10.77 20.44
N HIS A 578 31.00 9.47 20.42
CA HIS A 578 32.38 9.01 20.16
C HIS A 578 32.60 8.69 18.66
N ILE A 579 32.97 9.72 17.85
CA ILE A 579 33.03 9.69 16.36
C ILE A 579 34.46 9.49 15.81
N VAL A 580 34.66 8.60 14.82
CA VAL A 580 35.92 8.36 14.06
C VAL A 580 35.90 9.09 12.69
N TYR A 581 37.07 9.50 12.18
CA TYR A 581 37.24 10.11 10.85
C TYR A 581 37.22 9.08 9.70
N LYS A 582 36.59 9.40 8.57
CA LYS A 582 36.53 8.58 7.33
C LYS A 582 37.12 9.34 6.13
N VAL A 583 37.82 8.65 5.21
CA VAL A 583 38.37 9.23 3.97
C VAL A 583 37.73 8.59 2.74
N GLU A 584 37.35 9.40 1.75
CA GLU A 584 36.84 8.97 0.44
C GLU A 584 37.71 9.53 -0.69
N ILE A 585 37.95 8.76 -1.75
CA ILE A 585 38.79 9.16 -2.90
C ILE A 585 37.91 9.37 -4.13
N ARG A 586 38.06 10.51 -4.81
CA ARG A 586 37.38 10.85 -6.07
C ARG A 586 38.39 11.03 -7.19
N SER A 587 38.02 10.63 -8.41
CA SER A 587 38.86 10.78 -9.62
C SER A 587 38.20 11.73 -10.60
N THR A 588 38.95 12.69 -11.15
CA THR A 588 38.40 13.70 -12.07
C THR A 588 38.02 13.15 -13.44
N ASN A 589 38.76 12.15 -13.94
CA ASN A 589 38.51 11.54 -15.26
C ASN A 589 38.13 10.05 -15.18
N GLY A 590 37.47 9.65 -14.09
CA GLY A 590 36.98 8.28 -13.88
C GLY A 590 38.06 7.29 -13.45
N THR A 591 37.72 6.00 -13.39
CA THR A 591 38.62 4.94 -12.86
C THR A 591 39.13 3.98 -13.94
N THR A 592 38.75 4.17 -15.21
CA THR A 592 39.15 3.32 -16.34
C THR A 592 39.56 4.18 -17.53
N PHE A 593 40.77 3.96 -18.05
CA PHE A 593 41.36 4.72 -19.17
C PHE A 593 41.63 3.79 -20.36
N LYS A 594 41.57 4.32 -21.60
CA LYS A 594 41.82 3.57 -22.85
C LYS A 594 42.85 4.29 -23.73
N ASN A 595 43.54 3.55 -24.60
CA ASN A 595 44.50 4.07 -25.60
C ASN A 595 45.78 4.74 -25.04
N GLY A 596 46.22 4.37 -23.83
CA GLY A 596 47.50 4.86 -23.26
C GLY A 596 47.52 6.34 -22.86
N GLN A 597 46.40 7.05 -23.02
CA GLN A 597 46.22 8.40 -22.48
C GLN A 597 45.61 8.30 -21.08
N ILE A 598 46.47 8.46 -20.07
CA ILE A 598 46.08 8.48 -18.66
C ILE A 598 46.45 9.86 -18.12
N SER A 599 45.43 10.62 -17.75
CA SER A 599 45.56 11.89 -17.05
C SER A 599 44.33 12.05 -16.16
N THR A 600 44.51 11.87 -14.85
CA THR A 600 43.46 12.10 -13.85
C THR A 600 44.07 12.65 -12.57
N GLU A 601 43.27 13.36 -11.78
CA GLU A 601 43.64 13.79 -10.43
C GLU A 601 42.77 13.03 -9.44
N LEU A 602 43.40 12.47 -8.42
CA LEU A 602 42.72 11.85 -7.28
C LEU A 602 42.61 12.87 -6.15
N GLU A 603 41.41 13.08 -5.61
CA GLU A 603 41.10 13.96 -4.47
C GLU A 603 40.63 13.13 -3.28
N ALA A 604 41.25 13.30 -2.12
CA ALA A 604 40.80 12.72 -0.85
C ALA A 604 39.90 13.70 -0.09
N ARG A 605 38.71 13.24 0.30
CA ARG A 605 37.75 13.97 1.14
C ARG A 605 37.62 13.32 2.50
N VAL A 606 37.65 14.13 3.56
CA VAL A 606 37.62 13.67 4.95
C VAL A 606 36.28 14.01 5.59
N TYR A 607 35.69 13.05 6.29
CA TYR A 607 34.44 13.20 7.02
C TYR A 607 34.65 12.92 8.50
N HIS A 608 34.01 13.72 9.36
CA HIS A 608 33.86 13.44 10.79
C HIS A 608 32.38 13.26 11.08
N GLY A 609 31.96 12.01 11.30
CA GLY A 609 30.54 11.66 11.28
C GLY A 609 29.96 11.91 9.87
N ALA A 610 28.89 12.69 9.79
CA ALA A 610 28.24 13.07 8.52
C ALA A 610 28.79 14.35 7.88
N THR A 611 29.69 15.07 8.56
CA THR A 611 30.18 16.37 8.12
C THR A 611 31.42 16.22 7.25
N ASP A 612 31.42 16.83 6.06
CA ASP A 612 32.62 16.98 5.23
C ASP A 612 33.55 18.01 5.90
N VAL A 613 34.69 17.54 6.39
CA VAL A 613 35.68 18.33 7.11
C VAL A 613 37.00 18.50 6.32
N THR A 614 36.97 18.22 5.02
CA THR A 614 38.15 18.22 4.15
C THR A 614 38.92 19.55 4.20
N ASP A 615 38.21 20.67 4.20
CA ASP A 615 38.80 22.02 4.10
C ASP A 615 38.97 22.73 5.45
N ILE A 616 38.40 22.20 6.53
CA ILE A 616 38.35 22.86 7.85
C ILE A 616 39.32 22.27 8.86
N THR A 617 40.03 21.19 8.51
CA THR A 617 40.95 20.50 9.43
C THR A 617 42.31 20.24 8.80
N ASN A 618 43.38 20.44 9.57
CA ASN A 618 44.73 20.14 9.15
C ASN A 618 44.99 18.63 9.24
N PHE A 619 44.88 17.93 8.12
CA PHE A 619 45.28 16.53 7.99
C PHE A 619 46.59 16.40 7.21
N ILE A 620 47.44 15.47 7.65
CA ILE A 620 48.49 14.89 6.81
C ILE A 620 47.85 13.79 5.98
N TYR A 621 48.09 13.83 4.66
CA TYR A 621 47.60 12.85 3.69
C TYR A 621 48.76 12.00 3.18
N LYS A 622 48.63 10.68 3.35
CA LYS A 622 49.58 9.69 2.87
C LYS A 622 48.94 8.88 1.75
N TRP A 623 49.43 9.09 0.53
CA TRP A 623 48.98 8.30 -0.62
C TRP A 623 49.86 7.08 -0.83
N THR A 624 49.24 5.96 -1.15
CA THR A 624 49.92 4.72 -1.50
C THR A 624 49.42 4.18 -2.82
N ARG A 625 50.35 3.75 -3.67
CA ARG A 625 50.16 3.04 -4.92
C ARG A 625 50.59 1.58 -4.73
N LYS A 626 49.80 0.68 -5.29
CA LYS A 626 50.10 -0.74 -5.39
C LYS A 626 49.85 -1.21 -6.83
N SER A 627 50.89 -1.73 -7.47
CA SER A 627 50.90 -2.15 -8.87
C SER A 627 51.73 -3.43 -9.04
N ALA A 628 52.02 -3.81 -10.29
CA ALA A 628 52.93 -4.92 -10.58
C ALA A 628 54.42 -4.53 -10.44
N ASP A 629 54.74 -3.23 -10.37
CA ASP A 629 56.10 -2.71 -10.18
C ASP A 629 56.33 -2.32 -8.71
N SER A 630 56.77 -3.29 -7.91
CA SER A 630 56.99 -3.09 -6.47
C SER A 630 58.11 -2.09 -6.14
N LEU A 631 59.11 -1.96 -7.02
CA LEU A 631 60.21 -1.00 -6.84
C LEU A 631 59.72 0.42 -7.14
N GLY A 632 58.94 0.59 -8.21
CA GLY A 632 58.26 1.84 -8.52
C GLY A 632 57.27 2.25 -7.43
N ASP A 633 56.50 1.31 -6.88
CA ASP A 633 55.56 1.59 -5.78
C ASP A 633 56.28 2.08 -4.52
N THR A 634 57.41 1.47 -4.17
CA THR A 634 58.22 1.93 -3.01
C THR A 634 58.67 3.37 -3.18
N THR A 635 59.13 3.72 -4.39
CA THR A 635 59.58 5.07 -4.74
C THR A 635 58.41 6.07 -4.77
N TRP A 636 57.28 5.65 -5.33
CA TRP A 636 56.08 6.47 -5.43
C TRP A 636 55.48 6.75 -4.05
N ASN A 637 55.32 5.73 -3.21
CA ASN A 637 54.73 5.84 -1.86
C ASN A 637 55.56 6.76 -0.95
N LYS A 638 56.89 6.68 -1.05
CA LYS A 638 57.79 7.54 -0.28
C LYS A 638 57.67 9.01 -0.70
N THR A 639 57.50 9.25 -2.00
CA THR A 639 57.35 10.62 -2.54
C THR A 639 56.00 11.24 -2.19
N HIS A 640 54.96 10.43 -1.95
CA HIS A 640 53.59 10.90 -1.72
C HIS A 640 53.07 10.73 -0.27
N GLU A 641 53.97 10.59 0.70
CA GLU A 641 53.60 10.45 2.12
C GLU A 641 53.03 11.74 2.75
N ASN A 642 53.23 12.90 2.09
CA ASN A 642 52.69 14.20 2.50
C ASN A 642 52.28 15.05 1.28
N ALA A 643 51.74 14.44 0.22
CA ALA A 643 51.44 15.12 -1.05
C ALA A 643 50.21 16.05 -1.01
N GLY A 644 49.55 16.19 0.15
CA GLY A 644 48.30 16.93 0.28
C GLY A 644 47.08 16.09 -0.11
N ASN A 645 45.90 16.70 -0.14
CA ASN A 645 44.64 16.01 -0.42
C ASN A 645 44.42 15.68 -1.90
N LYS A 646 45.37 15.99 -2.79
CA LYS A 646 45.28 15.74 -4.23
C LYS A 646 46.57 15.16 -4.79
N VAL A 647 46.45 14.24 -5.76
CA VAL A 647 47.60 13.70 -6.50
C VAL A 647 47.26 13.47 -7.97
N ALA A 648 48.16 13.90 -8.86
CA ALA A 648 48.03 13.69 -10.30
C ALA A 648 48.57 12.32 -10.71
N ILE A 649 47.80 11.58 -11.51
CA ILE A 649 48.13 10.25 -12.01
C ILE A 649 48.25 10.30 -13.53
N THR A 650 49.39 9.83 -14.04
CA THR A 650 49.74 9.82 -15.46
C THR A 650 49.94 8.40 -15.98
N ASN A 651 50.23 8.27 -17.28
CA ASN A 651 50.58 6.99 -17.91
C ASN A 651 51.87 6.37 -17.34
N LEU A 652 52.75 7.16 -16.71
CA LEU A 652 53.94 6.65 -16.02
C LEU A 652 53.59 5.95 -14.69
N ASP A 653 52.45 6.29 -14.10
CA ASP A 653 52.00 5.74 -12.82
C ASP A 653 51.19 4.44 -12.97
N VAL A 654 50.74 4.15 -14.20
CA VAL A 654 49.88 3.02 -14.52
C VAL A 654 50.33 2.36 -15.82
N ASN A 655 51.14 1.31 -15.72
CA ASN A 655 51.60 0.53 -16.88
C ASN A 655 50.49 -0.41 -17.43
N ILE A 656 49.66 -0.98 -16.54
CA ILE A 656 48.50 -1.85 -16.90
C ILE A 656 47.36 -1.67 -15.90
N ARG A 657 47.67 -1.79 -14.60
CA ARG A 657 46.75 -1.56 -13.48
C ARG A 657 47.54 -1.08 -12.26
N ALA A 658 46.95 -0.19 -11.49
CA ALA A 658 47.44 0.22 -10.17
C ALA A 658 46.25 0.54 -9.26
N THR A 659 46.39 0.30 -7.97
CA THR A 659 45.43 0.68 -6.94
C THR A 659 46.02 1.79 -6.09
N PHE A 660 45.23 2.83 -5.83
CA PHE A 660 45.62 3.96 -5.02
C PHE A 660 44.77 4.01 -3.75
N ALA A 661 45.40 4.28 -2.61
CA ALA A 661 44.74 4.49 -1.33
C ALA A 661 45.30 5.74 -0.65
N CYS A 662 44.51 6.34 0.24
CA CYS A 662 44.89 7.52 1.00
C CYS A 662 44.58 7.28 2.48
N GLU A 663 45.57 7.47 3.33
CA GLU A 663 45.44 7.49 4.78
C GLU A 663 45.55 8.93 5.27
N ILE A 664 44.79 9.27 6.31
CA ILE A 664 44.90 10.57 6.96
C ILE A 664 45.41 10.43 8.38
N ARG A 665 46.15 11.44 8.81
CA ARG A 665 46.49 11.64 10.21
C ARG A 665 46.17 13.09 10.57
N LYS A 666 45.38 13.29 11.61
CA LYS A 666 45.14 14.64 12.14
C LYS A 666 46.44 15.19 12.72
N LEU A 667 46.79 16.43 12.35
CA LEU A 667 47.93 17.16 12.91
C LEU A 667 47.71 17.55 14.37
#